data_AF-A0A1Y2W264-F1
#
_entry.id   AF-A0A1Y2W264-F1
#
_cell.length_a   1.000
_cell.length_b   1.000
_cell.length_c   1.000
_cell.angle_alpha   90.00
_cell.angle_beta   90.00
_cell.angle_gamma   90.00
#
_symmetry.space_group_name_H-M   'P 1'
#
loop_
_entity.id
_entity.type
_entity.pdbx_description
1 polymer ?
#
loop_
_entity_poly.entity_id
_entity_poly.type
_entity_poly.pdbx_seq_one_letter_code
_entity_poly.pdbx_strand_id
1 'polypeptide(L)'
;MSVSGRSEVDIDVYSSIYLGKVYAGVLGKLIGVYMGRPIEGWTHQQILTKFGHIRYFVNRQLGLPLVVTDDDISGTFTFIRAIEEHYHGGQTLNGNFNANTGNRNIISAENIGKTWLNNVIKNRTVFWWGGNGVSTEHTAFLNLKKGIKAPRSGAIKTNGKAIAEQIGAQIFIDGWGMVAPTKPEVASKLAEAAGSVSHDGESVYAAKMWAAMEAEAFISDNIDHLIDTGLQFIPQDSFIATLVREVRSWSKMDGDWLETRQKIEDKYGYDKFPGLCHVVPNYGVMIMTLVYSNGDFDEAMHIANTSGWDTDCNSGNVGCLVAIMYGLDVFHYSDYDWRDPIADRVLISSADGGYSTNNAARIAFDIANMGRLLANGNPLQSPKDGAQFHFSLEGSVQGFQGFMRKPDGNKSKSEGRVFVTSDYKSELNIHIQNLTTNEAHNDTAEILTDTFTPPEVRGMNTYERVGSPLVSPGRTPTQPQVQVALIVKVYSPKDKLETCRGLPTLLSSGDSTVLRYMVPARKGGRPTQAVGIAITSAPGFNGKMSANISLKYLRWSGIPDFTLKPVDSSVGPAIFYKQSFVNGADTFDSSGEKFIVAQDQGEGIVSYGTREWVDYKAVFKDFIINKGGPCGVAVRVRGLNRYYALLFMDDDDDDDDGDDSDTYNNNSSSYYPKRVALVKALDDQRIEIASAKFDWMLDTPFTITTQVEGDEFRVEVSDVQLRNRDTQYPGGGIGVVATDGSVFVGSIDVGPAG
;
A
#
# COMPACT_ATOMS: atom_id res chain seq x y z
N MET A 1 -0.84 40.72 3.05
CA MET A 1 -1.87 41.52 2.32
C MET A 1 -3.22 40.84 2.53
N SER A 2 -4.35 41.54 2.43
CA SER A 2 -5.67 40.90 2.55
C SER A 2 -5.92 39.99 1.34
N VAL A 3 -6.00 38.68 1.54
CA VAL A 3 -6.41 37.75 0.48
C VAL A 3 -7.89 38.00 0.19
N SER A 4 -8.22 38.30 -1.06
CA SER A 4 -9.60 38.42 -1.52
C SER A 4 -10.29 37.06 -1.42
N GLY A 5 -11.47 37.01 -0.81
CA GLY A 5 -12.19 35.76 -0.60
C GLY A 5 -12.32 34.92 -1.87
N ARG A 6 -11.92 33.64 -1.78
CA ARG A 6 -12.26 32.63 -2.78
C ARG A 6 -13.80 32.58 -2.86
N SER A 7 -14.35 32.54 -4.07
CA SER A 7 -15.79 32.29 -4.26
C SER A 7 -16.15 30.94 -3.67
N GLU A 8 -17.35 30.80 -3.12
CA GLU A 8 -17.92 29.52 -2.68
C GLU A 8 -18.04 28.57 -3.88
N VAL A 9 -16.97 27.81 -4.14
CA VAL A 9 -17.01 26.66 -5.05
C VAL A 9 -17.52 25.49 -4.23
N ASP A 10 -18.64 24.92 -4.64
CA ASP A 10 -19.15 23.69 -4.05
C ASP A 10 -18.16 22.55 -4.38
N ILE A 11 -17.45 22.07 -3.35
CA ILE A 11 -16.43 21.02 -3.47
C ILE A 11 -17.03 19.72 -2.96
N ASP A 12 -17.54 18.94 -3.90
CA ASP A 12 -17.97 17.56 -3.70
C ASP A 12 -17.05 16.58 -4.44
N VAL A 13 -17.40 15.30 -4.41
CA VAL A 13 -16.64 14.21 -5.06
C VAL A 13 -16.73 14.21 -6.60
N TYR A 14 -17.50 15.14 -7.20
CA TYR A 14 -17.64 15.35 -8.64
C TYR A 14 -16.88 16.60 -9.13
N SER A 15 -16.54 17.54 -8.23
CA SER A 15 -15.71 18.71 -8.49
C SER A 15 -14.32 18.34 -9.06
N SER A 16 -13.83 19.11 -10.04
CA SER A 16 -12.50 18.96 -10.62
C SER A 16 -11.37 19.27 -9.63
N ILE A 17 -11.66 20.02 -8.56
CA ILE A 17 -10.69 20.41 -7.53
C ILE A 17 -10.47 19.27 -6.52
N TYR A 18 -11.47 18.41 -6.30
CA TYR A 18 -11.46 17.35 -5.28
C TYR A 18 -10.24 16.43 -5.39
N LEU A 19 -10.01 15.86 -6.58
CA LEU A 19 -8.87 14.97 -6.86
C LEU A 19 -7.52 15.68 -6.64
N GLY A 20 -7.44 16.99 -6.94
CA GLY A 20 -6.25 17.80 -6.69
C GLY A 20 -5.95 17.98 -5.21
N LYS A 21 -6.98 18.26 -4.38
CA LYS A 21 -6.85 18.34 -2.92
C LYS A 21 -6.56 16.98 -2.27
N VAL A 22 -7.16 15.89 -2.75
CA VAL A 22 -6.81 14.52 -2.31
C VAL A 22 -5.34 14.20 -2.63
N TYR A 23 -4.85 14.52 -3.84
CA TYR A 23 -3.45 14.31 -4.20
C TYR A 23 -2.49 15.16 -3.36
N ALA A 24 -2.85 16.41 -3.07
CA ALA A 24 -2.10 17.26 -2.14
C ALA A 24 -2.06 16.66 -0.72
N GLY A 25 -3.19 16.21 -0.17
CA GLY A 25 -3.26 15.53 1.13
C GLY A 25 -2.38 14.26 1.18
N VAL A 26 -2.46 13.41 0.16
CA VAL A 26 -1.59 12.22 0.03
C VAL A 26 -0.11 12.62 0.01
N LEU A 27 0.29 13.66 -0.74
CA LEU A 27 1.66 14.17 -0.71
C LEU A 27 2.06 14.68 0.68
N GLY A 28 1.18 15.44 1.35
CA GLY A 28 1.41 16.00 2.68
C GLY A 28 1.70 14.91 3.73
N LYS A 29 0.89 13.85 3.76
CA LYS A 29 1.11 12.66 4.61
C LYS A 29 2.46 12.01 4.34
N LEU A 30 2.79 11.79 3.06
CA LEU A 30 4.06 11.15 2.65
C LEU A 30 5.29 12.00 3.00
N ILE A 31 5.22 13.32 2.82
CA ILE A 31 6.31 14.25 3.12
C ILE A 31 6.56 14.30 4.63
N GLY A 32 5.51 14.45 5.45
CA GLY A 32 5.62 14.44 6.91
C GLY A 32 6.25 13.14 7.42
N VAL A 33 5.64 12.00 7.10
CA VAL A 33 6.12 10.68 7.54
C VAL A 33 7.59 10.46 7.15
N TYR A 34 7.96 10.65 5.87
CA TYR A 34 9.34 10.41 5.44
C TYR A 34 10.36 11.43 5.98
N MET A 35 9.91 12.57 6.51
CA MET A 35 10.72 13.57 7.20
C MET A 35 10.91 13.27 8.70
N GLY A 36 9.86 12.80 9.38
CA GLY A 36 9.89 12.47 10.80
C GLY A 36 10.41 11.07 11.11
N ARG A 37 10.20 10.10 10.22
CA ARG A 37 10.56 8.70 10.41
C ARG A 37 12.01 8.40 10.85
N PRO A 38 13.03 9.19 10.47
CA PRO A 38 14.41 9.00 10.94
C PRO A 38 14.66 9.42 12.39
N ILE A 39 13.74 10.15 13.01
CA ILE A 39 13.82 10.71 14.37
C ILE A 39 12.59 10.36 15.25
N GLU A 40 11.78 9.40 14.80
CA GLU A 40 10.74 8.71 15.58
C GLU A 40 11.23 8.37 17.00
N GLY A 41 10.46 8.78 18.01
CA GLY A 41 10.76 8.50 19.42
C GLY A 41 11.91 9.31 20.02
N TRP A 42 12.53 10.23 19.26
CA TRP A 42 13.59 11.09 19.81
C TRP A 42 13.00 12.20 20.68
N THR A 43 13.67 12.54 21.77
CA THR A 43 13.36 13.76 22.52
C THR A 43 13.77 14.99 21.73
N HIS A 44 13.02 16.08 21.91
CA HIS A 44 13.36 17.42 21.42
C HIS A 44 14.81 17.83 21.71
N GLN A 45 15.31 17.54 22.91
CA GLN A 45 16.70 17.85 23.27
C GLN A 45 17.73 17.02 22.50
N GLN A 46 17.45 15.76 22.16
CA GLN A 46 18.33 14.96 21.28
C GLN A 46 18.33 15.51 19.84
N ILE A 47 17.17 15.93 19.34
CA ILE A 47 17.01 16.56 18.02
C ILE A 47 17.80 17.87 17.96
N LEU A 48 17.54 18.82 18.88
CA LEU A 48 18.25 20.10 18.94
C LEU A 48 19.77 19.91 19.10
N THR A 49 20.22 18.96 19.92
CA THR A 49 21.66 18.71 20.13
C THR A 49 22.35 18.17 18.88
N LYS A 50 21.66 17.38 18.04
CA LYS A 50 22.27 16.73 16.88
C LYS A 50 22.10 17.50 15.57
N PHE A 51 20.94 18.11 15.37
CA PHE A 51 20.53 18.72 14.10
C PHE A 51 20.23 20.22 14.23
N GLY A 52 20.08 20.72 15.46
CA GLY A 52 19.37 21.97 15.70
C GLY A 52 17.89 21.82 15.36
N HIS A 53 17.30 22.86 14.78
CA HIS A 53 15.94 22.80 14.28
C HIS A 53 15.83 22.01 12.98
N ILE A 54 14.80 21.17 12.86
CA ILE A 54 14.53 20.43 11.62
C ILE A 54 13.87 21.37 10.61
N ARG A 55 14.42 21.38 9.38
CA ARG A 55 13.95 22.16 8.21
C ARG A 55 14.15 21.40 6.89
N TYR A 56 14.50 20.11 6.95
CA TYR A 56 14.87 19.30 5.78
C TYR A 56 14.94 17.80 6.13
N PHE A 57 14.92 16.92 5.11
CA PHE A 57 15.09 15.48 5.26
C PHE A 57 16.47 15.08 5.85
N VAL A 58 16.51 14.65 7.11
CA VAL A 58 17.75 14.25 7.82
C VAL A 58 18.26 12.85 7.45
N ASN A 59 17.51 12.06 6.68
CA ASN A 59 17.76 10.64 6.36
C ASN A 59 19.21 10.41 5.88
N ARG A 60 19.72 11.30 5.00
CA ARG A 60 21.10 11.23 4.48
C ARG A 60 22.17 11.38 5.57
N GLN A 61 21.93 12.22 6.58
CA GLN A 61 22.86 12.42 7.71
C GLN A 61 22.86 11.22 8.67
N LEU A 62 21.79 10.41 8.65
CA LEU A 62 21.66 9.17 9.41
C LEU A 62 22.05 7.91 8.61
N GLY A 63 22.34 8.05 7.31
CA GLY A 63 22.65 6.92 6.42
C GLY A 63 21.42 6.09 6.03
N LEU A 64 20.21 6.60 6.26
CA LEU A 64 18.94 5.91 6.03
C LEU A 64 18.37 6.22 4.63
N PRO A 65 17.60 5.29 4.03
CA PRO A 65 16.77 5.59 2.86
C PRO A 65 15.69 6.63 3.21
N LEU A 66 15.20 7.35 2.18
CA LEU A 66 14.11 8.33 2.34
C LEU A 66 12.74 7.67 2.26
N VAL A 67 12.46 7.00 1.13
CA VAL A 67 11.19 6.31 0.88
C VAL A 67 11.27 4.92 1.49
N VAL A 68 10.48 4.67 2.52
CA VAL A 68 10.49 3.43 3.33
C VAL A 68 9.10 2.79 3.41
N THR A 69 9.03 1.51 3.79
CA THR A 69 7.78 0.91 4.28
C THR A 69 7.54 1.36 5.71
N ASP A 70 6.38 1.94 5.94
CA ASP A 70 6.00 2.54 7.22
C ASP A 70 4.53 2.32 7.56
N ASP A 71 4.13 2.37 8.84
CA ASP A 71 2.79 2.02 9.29
C ASP A 71 1.78 3.16 9.17
N ASP A 72 2.18 4.43 9.35
CA ASP A 72 1.39 5.61 8.96
C ASP A 72 0.86 5.47 7.52
N ILE A 73 1.77 5.10 6.61
CA ILE A 73 1.51 4.98 5.18
C ILE A 73 0.76 3.68 4.88
N SER A 74 1.22 2.56 5.45
CA SER A 74 0.65 1.25 5.14
C SER A 74 -0.76 1.10 5.69
N GLY A 75 -1.03 1.56 6.91
CA GLY A 75 -2.36 1.49 7.52
C GLY A 75 -3.36 2.42 6.84
N THR A 76 -3.02 3.71 6.69
CA THR A 76 -3.90 4.72 6.04
C THR A 76 -4.37 4.26 4.66
N PHE A 77 -3.46 3.79 3.81
CA PHE A 77 -3.78 3.43 2.43
C PHE A 77 -4.22 1.97 2.23
N THR A 78 -4.17 1.13 3.28
CA THR A 78 -4.67 -0.26 3.23
C THR A 78 -6.04 -0.43 3.89
N PHE A 79 -6.32 0.23 5.02
CA PHE A 79 -7.56 -0.03 5.78
C PHE A 79 -8.80 0.68 5.22
N ILE A 80 -8.61 1.82 4.57
CA ILE A 80 -9.67 2.52 3.84
C ILE A 80 -10.32 1.66 2.75
N ARG A 81 -9.59 0.65 2.24
CA ARG A 81 -10.04 -0.31 1.24
C ARG A 81 -11.25 -1.13 1.69
N ALA A 82 -11.63 -1.08 2.98
CA ALA A 82 -12.92 -1.58 3.44
C ALA A 82 -14.12 -0.96 2.69
N ILE A 83 -13.95 0.21 2.05
CA ILE A 83 -14.91 0.77 1.10
C ILE A 83 -15.01 -0.12 -0.15
N GLU A 84 -13.90 -0.39 -0.86
CA GLU A 84 -13.89 -1.33 -1.99
C GLU A 84 -14.33 -2.76 -1.61
N GLU A 85 -13.98 -3.18 -0.38
CA GLU A 85 -14.10 -4.56 0.07
C GLU A 85 -15.46 -4.86 0.70
N HIS A 86 -16.23 -3.86 1.13
CA HIS A 86 -17.52 -4.10 1.79
C HIS A 86 -18.67 -3.19 1.34
N TYR A 87 -18.47 -2.12 0.56
CA TYR A 87 -19.53 -1.18 0.18
C TYR A 87 -19.90 -1.28 -1.30
N HIS A 88 -21.15 -1.67 -1.60
CA HIS A 88 -21.64 -1.86 -2.96
C HIS A 88 -23.07 -1.30 -3.11
N GLY A 89 -23.29 -0.41 -4.09
CA GLY A 89 -24.63 0.06 -4.45
C GLY A 89 -25.44 0.70 -3.32
N GLY A 90 -24.77 1.39 -2.39
CA GLY A 90 -25.41 2.06 -1.26
C GLY A 90 -25.61 1.19 -0.02
N GLN A 91 -25.17 -0.07 -0.05
CA GLN A 91 -25.32 -1.04 1.04
C GLN A 91 -23.97 -1.72 1.37
N THR A 92 -23.89 -2.38 2.53
CA THR A 92 -22.73 -3.24 2.85
C THR A 92 -22.99 -4.69 2.44
N LEU A 93 -21.97 -5.40 1.93
CA LEU A 93 -22.09 -6.77 1.39
C LEU A 93 -22.82 -7.75 2.32
N ASN A 94 -22.60 -7.63 3.62
CA ASN A 94 -23.13 -8.54 4.63
C ASN A 94 -24.43 -8.01 5.29
N GLY A 95 -24.97 -6.88 4.84
CA GLY A 95 -26.16 -6.24 5.42
C GLY A 95 -26.02 -5.76 6.87
N ASN A 96 -24.81 -5.84 7.45
CA ASN A 96 -24.54 -5.65 8.86
C ASN A 96 -24.98 -4.26 9.35
N PHE A 97 -25.86 -4.25 10.35
CA PHE A 97 -26.28 -3.03 11.03
C PHE A 97 -25.10 -2.41 11.79
N ASN A 98 -24.73 -1.18 11.46
CA ASN A 98 -23.70 -0.45 12.17
C ASN A 98 -24.26 0.03 13.53
N ALA A 99 -24.03 -0.79 14.56
CA ALA A 99 -24.54 -0.57 15.92
C ALA A 99 -24.07 0.74 16.56
N ASN A 100 -22.95 1.33 16.10
CA ASN A 100 -22.43 2.60 16.63
C ASN A 100 -23.13 3.81 15.98
N THR A 101 -23.51 3.74 14.70
CA THR A 101 -24.07 4.89 13.96
C THR A 101 -25.58 4.81 13.74
N GLY A 102 -26.21 3.66 14.00
CA GLY A 102 -27.64 3.41 13.74
C GLY A 102 -28.02 3.36 12.26
N ASN A 103 -27.05 3.54 11.35
CA ASN A 103 -27.26 3.74 9.92
C ASN A 103 -26.67 2.56 9.13
N ARG A 104 -27.48 1.93 8.27
CA ARG A 104 -27.05 0.78 7.44
C ARG A 104 -26.07 1.15 6.32
N ASN A 105 -25.88 2.45 6.07
CA ASN A 105 -25.15 2.97 4.92
C ASN A 105 -23.74 3.49 5.29
N ILE A 106 -23.25 3.23 6.51
CA ILE A 106 -21.87 3.54 6.95
C ILE A 106 -21.18 2.25 7.36
N ILE A 107 -19.99 1.99 6.80
CA ILE A 107 -19.17 0.80 7.04
C ILE A 107 -18.92 0.63 8.55
N SER A 108 -19.14 -0.58 9.06
CA SER A 108 -18.97 -0.89 10.48
C SER A 108 -17.50 -1.20 10.82
N ALA A 109 -17.15 -1.05 12.10
CA ALA A 109 -15.85 -1.49 12.62
C ALA A 109 -15.59 -2.97 12.32
N GLU A 110 -16.62 -3.84 12.38
CA GLU A 110 -16.50 -5.26 12.00
C GLU A 110 -16.02 -5.45 10.55
N ASN A 111 -16.57 -4.69 9.59
CA ASN A 111 -16.13 -4.76 8.20
C ASN A 111 -14.67 -4.30 8.06
N ILE A 112 -14.27 -3.23 8.73
CA ILE A 112 -12.87 -2.75 8.69
C ILE A 112 -11.93 -3.79 9.35
N GLY A 113 -12.37 -4.46 10.42
CA GLY A 113 -11.69 -5.60 11.02
C GLY A 113 -11.58 -6.84 10.11
N LYS A 114 -12.55 -7.06 9.20
CA LYS A 114 -12.44 -8.08 8.14
C LYS A 114 -11.42 -7.66 7.07
N THR A 115 -11.40 -6.39 6.64
CA THR A 115 -10.32 -5.85 5.80
C THR A 115 -8.94 -5.97 6.46
N TRP A 116 -8.82 -5.79 7.79
CA TRP A 116 -7.58 -6.08 8.53
C TRP A 116 -7.18 -7.55 8.42
N LEU A 117 -8.10 -8.49 8.69
CA LEU A 117 -7.84 -9.94 8.57
C LEU A 117 -7.53 -10.39 7.12
N ASN A 118 -8.01 -9.67 6.11
CA ASN A 118 -7.72 -9.94 4.70
C ASN A 118 -6.38 -9.32 4.23
N ASN A 119 -5.97 -8.16 4.75
CA ASN A 119 -4.84 -7.40 4.23
C ASN A 119 -3.59 -7.40 5.15
N VAL A 120 -3.68 -7.85 6.39
CA VAL A 120 -2.54 -7.91 7.34
C VAL A 120 -2.03 -9.34 7.50
N ILE A 121 -0.76 -9.55 7.17
CA ILE A 121 -0.03 -10.78 7.50
C ILE A 121 0.57 -10.66 8.90
N LYS A 122 0.13 -11.59 9.78
CA LYS A 122 0.59 -11.79 11.16
C LYS A 122 2.13 -11.73 11.26
N ASN A 123 2.65 -10.95 12.21
CA ASN A 123 4.08 -10.80 12.51
C ASN A 123 4.96 -10.26 11.35
N ARG A 124 4.37 -9.74 10.27
CA ARG A 124 5.12 -9.30 9.06
C ARG A 124 4.77 -7.89 8.61
N THR A 125 3.49 -7.60 8.39
CA THR A 125 3.05 -6.40 7.65
C THR A 125 2.23 -5.42 8.46
N VAL A 126 2.12 -4.19 7.95
CA VAL A 126 1.40 -3.02 8.49
C VAL A 126 1.77 -2.59 9.90
N PHE A 127 1.77 -3.44 10.93
CA PHE A 127 1.85 -3.01 12.33
C PHE A 127 3.25 -3.07 12.94
N TRP A 128 3.49 -2.24 13.96
CA TRP A 128 4.50 -2.52 14.98
C TRP A 128 4.10 -3.76 15.79
N TRP A 129 4.70 -4.91 15.49
CA TRP A 129 4.43 -6.19 16.15
C TRP A 129 4.98 -6.30 17.59
N GLY A 130 5.06 -5.19 18.34
CA GLY A 130 5.72 -5.08 19.65
C GLY A 130 5.27 -6.05 20.74
N GLY A 131 4.00 -6.47 20.73
CA GLY A 131 3.53 -7.60 21.54
C GLY A 131 2.05 -7.53 21.93
N ASN A 132 1.47 -8.69 22.25
CA ASN A 132 0.13 -8.77 22.84
C ASN A 132 0.11 -8.14 24.24
N GLY A 133 -0.73 -7.13 24.46
CA GLY A 133 -0.72 -6.32 25.67
C GLY A 133 0.39 -5.25 25.72
N VAL A 134 1.01 -4.93 24.57
CA VAL A 134 2.04 -3.87 24.45
C VAL A 134 1.78 -2.99 23.22
N SER A 135 1.67 -3.58 22.02
CA SER A 135 1.16 -2.89 20.82
C SER A 135 -0.35 -3.05 20.76
N THR A 136 -1.05 -1.95 20.48
CA THR A 136 -2.51 -1.90 20.45
C THR A 136 -3.07 -2.61 19.23
N GLU A 137 -2.45 -2.43 18.06
CA GLU A 137 -2.81 -3.07 16.80
C GLU A 137 -2.50 -4.56 16.82
N HIS A 138 -1.33 -4.97 17.35
CA HIS A 138 -0.99 -6.38 17.52
C HIS A 138 -2.00 -7.06 18.45
N THR A 139 -2.33 -6.43 19.59
CA THR A 139 -3.36 -6.94 20.52
C THR A 139 -4.72 -7.07 19.85
N ALA A 140 -5.18 -6.03 19.16
CA ALA A 140 -6.46 -6.02 18.47
C ALA A 140 -6.54 -7.03 17.30
N PHE A 141 -5.45 -7.19 16.53
CA PHE A 141 -5.37 -8.18 15.46
C PHE A 141 -5.41 -9.61 16.00
N LEU A 142 -4.76 -9.88 17.13
CA LEU A 142 -4.88 -11.17 17.83
C LEU A 142 -6.28 -11.39 18.40
N ASN A 143 -6.97 -10.34 18.85
CA ASN A 143 -8.38 -10.43 19.25
C ASN A 143 -9.29 -10.77 18.06
N LEU A 144 -9.11 -10.10 16.92
CA LEU A 144 -9.81 -10.41 15.66
C LEU A 144 -9.56 -11.86 15.20
N LYS A 145 -8.30 -12.33 15.23
CA LYS A 145 -7.93 -13.73 14.92
C LYS A 145 -8.51 -14.76 15.90
N LYS A 146 -8.94 -14.36 17.10
CA LYS A 146 -9.68 -15.18 18.08
C LYS A 146 -11.21 -15.03 17.96
N GLY A 147 -11.72 -14.43 16.86
CA GLY A 147 -13.15 -14.20 16.65
C GLY A 147 -13.76 -13.05 17.47
N ILE A 148 -12.96 -12.28 18.22
CA ILE A 148 -13.45 -11.10 18.93
C ILE A 148 -13.61 -9.96 17.92
N LYS A 149 -14.81 -9.87 17.33
CA LYS A 149 -15.19 -8.87 16.33
C LYS A 149 -15.00 -7.42 16.82
N ALA A 150 -14.54 -6.55 15.94
CA ALA A 150 -14.55 -5.11 16.17
C ALA A 150 -15.99 -4.58 16.36
N PRO A 151 -16.24 -3.61 17.26
CA PRO A 151 -15.26 -2.82 18.00
C PRO A 151 -14.71 -3.48 19.30
N ARG A 152 -15.20 -4.67 19.68
CA ARG A 152 -14.72 -5.36 20.91
C ARG A 152 -13.27 -5.83 20.84
N SER A 153 -12.65 -5.85 19.66
CA SER A 153 -11.21 -6.10 19.47
C SER A 153 -10.34 -4.99 20.04
N GLY A 154 -10.79 -3.72 19.95
CA GLY A 154 -10.06 -2.53 20.41
C GLY A 154 -10.47 -2.01 21.79
N ALA A 155 -11.73 -2.23 22.18
CA ALA A 155 -12.35 -1.68 23.38
C ALA A 155 -11.51 -1.74 24.68
N ILE A 156 -11.57 -0.67 25.49
CA ILE A 156 -11.00 -0.57 26.85
C ILE A 156 -11.46 -1.75 27.72
N LYS A 157 -12.71 -2.22 27.53
CA LYS A 157 -13.28 -3.37 28.24
C LYS A 157 -12.56 -4.69 27.96
N THR A 158 -11.89 -4.83 26.81
CA THR A 158 -11.15 -6.03 26.41
C THR A 158 -9.65 -5.87 26.67
N ASN A 159 -9.07 -4.69 26.38
CA ASN A 159 -7.61 -4.48 26.37
C ASN A 159 -7.06 -3.70 27.58
N GLY A 160 -7.93 -3.09 28.39
CA GLY A 160 -7.54 -2.13 29.42
C GLY A 160 -7.25 -0.74 28.85
N LYS A 161 -7.39 0.28 29.70
CA LYS A 161 -7.33 1.70 29.27
C LYS A 161 -5.98 2.09 28.64
N ALA A 162 -4.87 1.64 29.22
CA ALA A 162 -3.52 1.95 28.75
C ALA A 162 -3.26 1.51 27.30
N ILE A 163 -3.77 0.35 26.89
CA ILE A 163 -3.57 -0.16 25.53
C ILE A 163 -4.52 0.53 24.55
N ALA A 164 -5.80 0.68 24.91
CA ALA A 164 -6.79 1.22 23.99
C ALA A 164 -6.64 2.74 23.67
N GLU A 165 -5.90 3.51 24.48
CA GLU A 165 -5.66 4.96 24.28
C GLU A 165 -4.26 5.33 23.75
N GLN A 166 -3.54 4.36 23.16
CA GLN A 166 -2.35 4.68 22.36
C GLN A 166 -2.72 5.42 21.05
N ILE A 167 -1.73 5.91 20.31
CA ILE A 167 -1.93 6.87 19.21
C ILE A 167 -2.58 6.32 17.92
N GLY A 168 -2.51 5.01 17.66
CA GLY A 168 -2.70 4.42 16.33
C GLY A 168 -4.05 4.69 15.63
N ALA A 169 -5.11 5.04 16.35
CA ALA A 169 -6.38 5.44 15.72
C ALA A 169 -6.26 6.74 14.88
N GLN A 170 -5.42 7.68 15.33
CA GLN A 170 -5.12 8.93 14.62
C GLN A 170 -4.19 8.68 13.43
N ILE A 171 -3.19 7.81 13.61
CA ILE A 171 -2.17 7.49 12.61
C ILE A 171 -2.78 7.10 11.26
N PHE A 172 -3.80 6.24 11.26
CA PHE A 172 -4.39 5.68 10.04
C PHE A 172 -5.55 6.51 9.45
N ILE A 173 -5.83 7.71 9.97
CA ILE A 173 -7.15 8.33 9.82
C ILE A 173 -7.36 9.15 8.54
N ASP A 174 -6.29 9.72 7.98
CA ASP A 174 -6.36 10.81 6.99
C ASP A 174 -7.15 10.45 5.72
N GLY A 175 -7.06 9.19 5.30
CA GLY A 175 -7.84 8.67 4.18
C GLY A 175 -9.36 8.78 4.39
N TRP A 176 -9.83 8.58 5.62
CA TRP A 176 -11.26 8.62 5.98
C TRP A 176 -11.83 10.04 5.99
N GLY A 177 -10.99 11.06 6.22
CA GLY A 177 -11.30 12.46 5.92
C GLY A 177 -11.41 12.70 4.42
N MET A 178 -10.40 12.28 3.65
CA MET A 178 -10.32 12.51 2.20
C MET A 178 -11.44 11.88 1.35
N VAL A 179 -12.11 10.80 1.80
CA VAL A 179 -13.28 10.21 1.11
C VAL A 179 -14.60 10.93 1.40
N ALA A 180 -14.63 11.84 2.38
CA ALA A 180 -15.83 12.56 2.81
C ALA A 180 -15.63 14.09 2.78
N PRO A 181 -15.20 14.68 1.64
CA PRO A 181 -15.06 16.13 1.50
C PRO A 181 -16.37 16.83 1.85
N THR A 182 -16.25 17.99 2.50
CA THR A 182 -17.37 18.85 2.97
C THR A 182 -18.40 18.16 3.87
N LYS A 183 -18.05 16.99 4.43
CA LYS A 183 -18.95 16.15 5.24
C LYS A 183 -18.28 15.69 6.54
N PRO A 184 -17.91 16.63 7.45
CA PRO A 184 -17.21 16.32 8.69
C PRO A 184 -17.95 15.29 9.58
N GLU A 185 -19.28 15.29 9.59
CA GLU A 185 -20.07 14.26 10.29
C GLU A 185 -19.85 12.84 9.73
N VAL A 186 -19.71 12.70 8.41
CA VAL A 186 -19.47 11.41 7.75
C VAL A 186 -18.04 10.95 7.98
N ALA A 187 -17.06 11.86 7.81
CA ALA A 187 -15.65 11.60 8.11
C ALA A 187 -15.46 11.15 9.56
N SER A 188 -16.09 11.85 10.52
CA SER A 188 -16.01 11.49 11.94
C SER A 188 -16.62 10.11 12.25
N LYS A 189 -17.73 9.73 11.60
CA LYS A 189 -18.33 8.39 11.76
C LYS A 189 -17.53 7.27 11.11
N LEU A 190 -16.85 7.55 9.99
CA LEU A 190 -15.89 6.63 9.37
C LEU A 190 -14.65 6.46 10.25
N ALA A 191 -14.11 7.56 10.78
CA ALA A 191 -12.98 7.56 11.71
C ALA A 191 -13.30 6.85 13.02
N GLU A 192 -14.50 7.04 13.57
CA GLU A 192 -15.00 6.29 14.73
C GLU A 192 -15.01 4.78 14.43
N ALA A 193 -15.54 4.36 13.29
CA ALA A 193 -15.56 2.94 12.91
C ALA A 193 -14.15 2.37 12.69
N ALA A 194 -13.23 3.13 12.10
CA ALA A 194 -11.86 2.72 11.81
C ALA A 194 -10.99 2.63 13.07
N GLY A 195 -10.95 3.68 13.89
CA GLY A 195 -10.21 3.70 15.15
C GLY A 195 -10.69 2.63 16.12
N SER A 196 -12.02 2.41 16.20
CA SER A 196 -12.62 1.40 17.08
C SER A 196 -12.25 -0.06 16.73
N VAL A 197 -11.51 -0.33 15.66
CA VAL A 197 -10.99 -1.68 15.38
C VAL A 197 -9.90 -2.07 16.37
N SER A 198 -9.06 -1.11 16.80
CA SER A 198 -7.95 -1.35 17.72
C SER A 198 -7.94 -0.48 18.97
N HIS A 199 -8.60 0.67 18.95
CA HIS A 199 -8.59 1.66 20.03
C HIS A 199 -10.00 1.91 20.58
N ASP A 200 -10.07 2.72 21.65
CA ASP A 200 -11.31 3.19 22.30
C ASP A 200 -10.97 4.45 23.14
N GLY A 201 -11.96 5.14 23.70
CA GLY A 201 -11.75 6.35 24.51
C GLY A 201 -11.08 7.51 23.77
N GLU A 202 -10.14 8.18 24.44
CA GLU A 202 -9.51 9.43 23.95
C GLU A 202 -8.81 9.28 22.58
N SER A 203 -8.32 8.08 22.24
CA SER A 203 -7.69 7.81 20.93
C SER A 203 -8.71 7.80 19.79
N VAL A 204 -9.90 7.25 20.02
CA VAL A 204 -11.00 7.35 19.04
C VAL A 204 -11.52 8.79 18.96
N TYR A 205 -11.54 9.55 20.06
CA TYR A 205 -11.91 10.98 20.02
C TYR A 205 -10.91 11.82 19.20
N ALA A 206 -9.61 11.61 19.36
CA ALA A 206 -8.57 12.23 18.53
C ALA A 206 -8.80 11.96 17.03
N ALA A 207 -8.97 10.69 16.66
CA ALA A 207 -9.24 10.27 15.28
C ALA A 207 -10.54 10.90 14.71
N LYS A 208 -11.62 10.91 15.50
CA LYS A 208 -12.92 11.51 15.15
C LYS A 208 -12.87 13.01 14.91
N MET A 209 -12.06 13.73 15.69
CA MET A 209 -11.89 15.17 15.56
C MET A 209 -11.02 15.50 14.33
N TRP A 210 -9.92 14.78 14.12
CA TRP A 210 -8.99 15.07 13.03
C TRP A 210 -9.60 14.84 11.65
N ALA A 211 -10.26 13.70 11.42
CA ALA A 211 -10.91 13.41 10.14
C ALA A 211 -12.03 14.41 9.79
N ALA A 212 -12.70 14.98 10.81
CA ALA A 212 -13.67 16.05 10.62
C ALA A 212 -13.00 17.36 10.19
N MET A 213 -11.82 17.69 10.74
CA MET A 213 -11.02 18.84 10.31
C MET A 213 -10.57 18.70 8.84
N GLU A 214 -10.13 17.51 8.42
CA GLU A 214 -9.71 17.26 7.04
C GLU A 214 -10.86 17.34 6.03
N ALA A 215 -12.03 16.81 6.38
CA ALA A 215 -13.23 16.91 5.56
C ALA A 215 -13.67 18.37 5.33
N GLU A 216 -13.56 19.21 6.37
CA GLU A 216 -13.87 20.63 6.33
C GLU A 216 -12.78 21.46 5.60
N ALA A 217 -11.52 21.04 5.67
CA ALA A 217 -10.39 21.66 4.98
C ALA A 217 -10.49 21.63 3.45
N PHE A 218 -11.42 20.86 2.87
CA PHE A 218 -11.75 20.98 1.45
C PHE A 218 -12.29 22.37 1.09
N ILE A 219 -13.02 23.04 1.99
CA ILE A 219 -13.62 24.37 1.77
C ILE A 219 -13.07 25.49 2.68
N SER A 220 -12.49 25.17 3.84
CA SER A 220 -11.99 26.16 4.80
C SER A 220 -10.46 26.14 4.94
N ASP A 221 -9.85 27.32 4.95
CA ASP A 221 -8.45 27.57 5.30
C ASP A 221 -8.28 28.25 6.69
N ASN A 222 -9.37 28.40 7.44
CA ASN A 222 -9.36 29.00 8.78
C ASN A 222 -9.17 27.94 9.87
N ILE A 223 -7.96 27.88 10.44
CA ILE A 223 -7.57 26.88 11.46
C ILE A 223 -8.42 26.93 12.73
N ASP A 224 -8.81 28.12 13.21
CA ASP A 224 -9.69 28.24 14.39
C ASP A 224 -11.08 27.63 14.06
N HIS A 225 -11.61 27.84 12.85
CA HIS A 225 -12.87 27.21 12.37
C HIS A 225 -12.75 25.70 12.18
N LEU A 226 -11.64 25.19 11.62
CA LEU A 226 -11.41 23.75 11.48
C LEU A 226 -11.43 23.08 12.87
N ILE A 227 -10.69 23.63 13.84
CA ILE A 227 -10.66 23.10 15.21
C ILE A 227 -12.05 23.18 15.87
N ASP A 228 -12.74 24.31 15.75
CA ASP A 228 -14.10 24.48 16.30
C ASP A 228 -15.16 23.62 15.58
N THR A 229 -14.87 23.13 14.36
CA THR A 229 -15.66 22.11 13.65
C THR A 229 -15.37 20.72 14.20
N GLY A 230 -14.09 20.32 14.28
CA GLY A 230 -13.70 19.01 14.81
C GLY A 230 -14.16 18.78 16.26
N LEU A 231 -14.13 19.82 17.10
CA LEU A 231 -14.59 19.78 18.50
C LEU A 231 -16.09 19.47 18.66
N GLN A 232 -16.91 19.55 17.61
CA GLN A 232 -18.35 19.24 17.66
C GLN A 232 -18.64 17.73 17.69
N PHE A 233 -17.68 16.88 17.31
CA PHE A 233 -17.86 15.44 17.14
C PHE A 233 -17.31 14.58 18.30
N ILE A 234 -16.82 15.22 19.36
CA ILE A 234 -16.24 14.57 20.56
C ILE A 234 -16.89 15.09 21.85
N PRO A 235 -16.81 14.35 22.98
CA PRO A 235 -17.33 14.84 24.27
C PRO A 235 -16.63 16.12 24.70
N GLN A 236 -17.41 17.13 25.13
CA GLN A 236 -16.88 18.45 25.49
C GLN A 236 -15.96 18.42 26.72
N ASP A 237 -16.07 17.39 27.55
CA ASP A 237 -15.32 17.11 28.78
C ASP A 237 -14.20 16.07 28.61
N SER A 238 -13.94 15.61 27.38
CA SER A 238 -12.80 14.72 27.07
C SER A 238 -11.45 15.37 27.33
N PHE A 239 -10.41 14.55 27.53
CA PHE A 239 -9.03 15.05 27.64
C PHE A 239 -8.56 15.71 26.35
N ILE A 240 -8.90 15.16 25.17
CA ILE A 240 -8.61 15.79 23.88
C ILE A 240 -9.29 17.18 23.77
N ALA A 241 -10.59 17.30 24.09
CA ALA A 241 -11.27 18.60 24.05
C ALA A 241 -10.71 19.61 25.06
N THR A 242 -10.16 19.13 26.19
CA THR A 242 -9.51 19.99 27.21
C THR A 242 -8.15 20.47 26.72
N LEU A 243 -7.29 19.55 26.26
CA LEU A 243 -5.98 19.82 25.67
C LEU A 243 -6.04 20.86 24.55
N VAL A 244 -6.95 20.68 23.59
CA VAL A 244 -7.13 21.58 22.43
C VAL A 244 -7.40 23.02 22.88
N ARG A 245 -8.26 23.22 23.89
CA ARG A 245 -8.59 24.55 24.42
C ARG A 245 -7.42 25.17 25.17
N GLU A 246 -6.66 24.37 25.92
CA GLU A 246 -5.48 24.86 26.64
C GLU A 246 -4.36 25.24 25.68
N VAL A 247 -4.05 24.43 24.67
CA VAL A 247 -3.03 24.77 23.65
C VAL A 247 -3.42 26.02 22.85
N ARG A 248 -4.70 26.18 22.46
CA ARG A 248 -5.22 27.44 21.86
C ARG A 248 -5.21 28.65 22.80
N SER A 249 -5.14 28.44 24.11
CA SER A 249 -5.04 29.50 25.11
C SER A 249 -3.57 29.88 25.37
N TRP A 250 -2.69 28.88 25.50
CA TRP A 250 -1.24 29.08 25.66
C TRP A 250 -0.64 29.75 24.43
N SER A 251 -0.97 29.31 23.20
CA SER A 251 -0.40 29.95 21.99
C SER A 251 -0.73 31.44 21.88
N LYS A 252 -1.91 31.84 22.36
CA LYS A 252 -2.39 33.24 22.39
C LYS A 252 -1.79 34.08 23.54
N MET A 253 -1.14 33.46 24.52
CA MET A 253 -0.42 34.13 25.61
C MET A 253 1.11 34.15 25.42
N ASP A 254 1.66 33.08 24.85
CA ASP A 254 3.09 32.81 24.85
C ASP A 254 3.80 33.43 23.64
N GLY A 255 3.21 33.34 22.45
CA GLY A 255 3.81 33.82 21.20
C GLY A 255 5.03 33.02 20.69
N ASP A 256 5.61 32.13 21.50
CA ASP A 256 6.66 31.18 21.12
C ASP A 256 6.16 29.72 21.28
N TRP A 257 6.29 28.92 20.22
CA TRP A 257 5.88 27.51 20.25
C TRP A 257 6.73 26.68 21.20
N LEU A 258 7.98 27.08 21.49
CA LEU A 258 8.85 26.38 22.45
C LEU A 258 8.30 26.48 23.90
N GLU A 259 7.68 27.61 24.27
CA GLU A 259 7.05 27.77 25.59
C GLU A 259 5.76 26.94 25.72
N THR A 260 4.88 26.99 24.70
CA THR A 260 3.68 26.15 24.65
C THR A 260 4.05 24.66 24.61
N ARG A 261 5.11 24.29 23.89
CA ARG A 261 5.69 22.94 23.87
C ARG A 261 6.10 22.47 25.26
N GLN A 262 6.81 23.31 26.02
CA GLN A 262 7.24 22.95 27.37
C GLN A 262 6.03 22.71 28.28
N LYS A 263 4.95 23.49 28.13
CA LYS A 263 3.69 23.28 28.88
C LYS A 263 2.98 21.98 28.51
N ILE A 264 3.03 21.58 27.23
CA ILE A 264 2.54 20.25 26.78
C ILE A 264 3.38 19.14 27.42
N GLU A 265 4.71 19.26 27.48
CA GLU A 265 5.58 18.28 28.12
C GLU A 265 5.38 18.22 29.66
N ASP A 266 5.34 19.38 30.32
CA ASP A 266 5.16 19.52 31.77
C ASP A 266 3.81 18.97 32.26
N LYS A 267 2.74 19.13 31.48
CA LYS A 267 1.37 18.74 31.87
C LYS A 267 0.86 17.44 31.21
N TYR A 268 1.29 17.15 29.99
CA TYR A 268 0.74 16.09 29.14
C TYR A 268 1.80 15.16 28.52
N GLY A 269 3.08 15.29 28.87
CA GLY A 269 4.17 14.46 28.35
C GLY A 269 4.01 12.95 28.59
N TYR A 270 4.86 12.15 27.94
CA TYR A 270 4.79 10.68 27.99
C TYR A 270 4.85 10.10 29.43
N ASP A 271 5.50 10.78 30.38
CA ASP A 271 5.57 10.36 31.79
C ASP A 271 4.25 10.53 32.56
N LYS A 272 3.26 11.22 31.98
CA LYS A 272 1.94 11.46 32.57
C LYS A 272 0.92 10.37 32.26
N PHE A 273 1.22 9.48 31.30
CA PHE A 273 0.29 8.50 30.76
C PHE A 273 0.87 7.08 30.74
N PRO A 274 0.04 6.03 30.91
CA PRO A 274 0.47 4.65 30.77
C PRO A 274 0.56 4.24 29.28
N GLY A 275 1.56 3.44 28.94
CA GLY A 275 1.79 2.96 27.57
C GLY A 275 3.21 3.28 27.11
N LEU A 276 3.38 3.40 25.79
CA LEU A 276 4.65 3.72 25.12
C LEU A 276 4.53 4.93 24.17
N CYS A 277 3.37 5.07 23.50
CA CYS A 277 3.01 6.24 22.71
C CYS A 277 1.52 6.55 22.92
N HIS A 278 1.24 7.38 23.93
CA HIS A 278 -0.13 7.80 24.26
C HIS A 278 -0.58 8.94 23.35
N VAL A 279 -1.85 8.93 22.92
CA VAL A 279 -2.36 9.89 21.92
C VAL A 279 -2.26 11.36 22.36
N VAL A 280 -2.54 11.65 23.63
CA VAL A 280 -2.72 13.02 24.17
C VAL A 280 -1.50 13.95 23.94
N PRO A 281 -0.25 13.62 24.35
CA PRO A 281 0.91 14.49 24.12
C PRO A 281 1.13 14.84 22.64
N ASN A 282 1.00 13.86 21.75
CA ASN A 282 1.22 14.02 20.31
C ASN A 282 0.10 14.86 19.65
N TYR A 283 -1.16 14.61 20.00
CA TYR A 283 -2.28 15.48 19.60
C TYR A 283 -2.06 16.94 20.05
N GLY A 284 -1.38 17.14 21.18
CA GLY A 284 -0.97 18.45 21.66
C GLY A 284 0.06 19.11 20.76
N VAL A 285 1.09 18.37 20.35
CA VAL A 285 2.10 18.81 19.37
C VAL A 285 1.47 19.14 18.02
N MET A 286 0.50 18.35 17.55
CA MET A 286 -0.21 18.60 16.29
C MET A 286 -1.05 19.88 16.33
N ILE A 287 -1.86 20.06 17.37
CA ILE A 287 -2.69 21.27 17.55
C ILE A 287 -1.80 22.51 17.73
N MET A 288 -0.70 22.40 18.48
CA MET A 288 0.31 23.46 18.61
C MET A 288 0.92 23.80 17.24
N THR A 289 1.32 22.79 16.47
CA THR A 289 1.91 22.96 15.14
C THR A 289 0.98 23.75 14.22
N LEU A 290 -0.31 23.40 14.16
CA LEU A 290 -1.29 24.13 13.34
C LEU A 290 -1.44 25.60 13.76
N VAL A 291 -1.63 25.88 15.04
CA VAL A 291 -1.90 27.26 15.50
C VAL A 291 -0.68 28.17 15.40
N TYR A 292 0.54 27.62 15.40
CA TYR A 292 1.78 28.38 15.23
C TYR A 292 2.26 28.46 13.79
N SER A 293 2.05 27.44 12.95
CA SER A 293 2.39 27.52 11.52
C SER A 293 1.43 28.42 10.76
N ASN A 294 0.20 28.62 11.26
CA ASN A 294 -0.83 29.46 10.63
C ASN A 294 -1.08 29.07 9.16
N GLY A 295 -1.00 27.76 8.85
CA GLY A 295 -1.21 27.21 7.51
C GLY A 295 0.04 27.18 6.62
N ASP A 296 1.16 27.72 7.08
CA ASP A 296 2.45 27.54 6.42
C ASP A 296 2.91 26.08 6.57
N PHE A 297 3.29 25.44 5.47
CA PHE A 297 3.70 24.03 5.43
C PHE A 297 5.15 23.84 5.88
N ASP A 298 6.04 24.77 5.56
CA ASP A 298 7.46 24.70 5.92
C ASP A 298 7.66 24.91 7.43
N GLU A 299 6.85 25.79 8.02
CA GLU A 299 6.75 25.98 9.47
C GLU A 299 6.03 24.81 10.15
N ALA A 300 4.98 24.24 9.54
CA ALA A 300 4.31 23.06 10.09
C ALA A 300 5.26 21.85 10.16
N MET A 301 5.97 21.56 9.08
CA MET A 301 6.97 20.49 9.03
C MET A 301 8.12 20.76 10.01
N HIS A 302 8.51 22.01 10.22
CA HIS A 302 9.52 22.39 11.21
C HIS A 302 9.08 22.13 12.65
N ILE A 303 7.92 22.64 13.07
CA ILE A 303 7.47 22.59 14.48
C ILE A 303 7.19 21.14 14.88
N ALA A 304 6.47 20.37 14.06
CA ALA A 304 6.18 18.97 14.34
C ALA A 304 7.48 18.14 14.46
N ASN A 305 8.37 18.20 13.46
CA ASN A 305 9.59 17.38 13.46
C ASN A 305 10.63 17.84 14.48
N THR A 306 10.70 19.13 14.81
CA THR A 306 11.60 19.60 15.89
C THR A 306 11.04 19.27 17.27
N SER A 307 9.74 19.05 17.42
CA SER A 307 9.13 18.68 18.71
C SER A 307 9.48 17.28 19.20
N GLY A 308 9.94 16.37 18.34
CA GLY A 308 10.23 15.00 18.76
C GLY A 308 8.97 14.20 19.11
N TRP A 309 9.14 13.17 19.94
CA TRP A 309 8.13 12.12 20.16
C TRP A 309 7.80 11.41 18.84
N ASP A 310 6.52 11.17 18.50
CA ASP A 310 6.11 10.50 17.26
C ASP A 310 6.15 11.45 16.05
N THR A 311 7.35 11.78 15.58
CA THR A 311 7.56 12.85 14.59
C THR A 311 6.99 12.55 13.20
N ASP A 312 6.99 11.29 12.78
CA ASP A 312 6.39 10.79 11.55
C ASP A 312 4.88 10.99 11.55
N CYS A 313 4.15 10.47 12.54
CA CYS A 313 2.69 10.61 12.55
C CYS A 313 2.25 12.06 12.82
N ASN A 314 2.91 12.76 13.77
CA ASN A 314 2.62 14.16 14.08
C ASN A 314 2.76 15.06 12.85
N SER A 315 3.83 14.91 12.07
CA SER A 315 4.02 15.68 10.84
C SER A 315 3.24 15.11 9.64
N GLY A 316 2.96 13.81 9.61
CA GLY A 316 2.12 13.16 8.60
C GLY A 316 0.67 13.63 8.62
N ASN A 317 0.00 13.53 9.78
CA ASN A 317 -1.38 13.97 9.96
C ASN A 317 -1.52 15.50 9.73
N VAL A 318 -0.57 16.31 10.23
CA VAL A 318 -0.54 17.76 10.01
C VAL A 318 -0.26 18.12 8.54
N GLY A 319 0.71 17.45 7.92
CA GLY A 319 1.05 17.65 6.52
C GLY A 319 -0.12 17.34 5.59
N CYS A 320 -0.88 16.27 5.88
CA CYS A 320 -2.09 15.94 5.15
C CYS A 320 -3.12 17.07 5.22
N LEU A 321 -3.49 17.50 6.44
CA LEU A 321 -4.49 18.54 6.67
C LEU A 321 -4.11 19.87 5.98
N VAL A 322 -2.88 20.35 6.16
CA VAL A 322 -2.42 21.63 5.57
C VAL A 322 -2.39 21.56 4.03
N ALA A 323 -2.00 20.41 3.46
CA ALA A 323 -2.04 20.23 2.02
C ALA A 323 -3.47 20.07 1.45
N ILE A 324 -4.43 19.56 2.24
CA ILE A 324 -5.87 19.58 1.87
C ILE A 324 -6.41 21.03 1.89
N MET A 325 -6.02 21.86 2.87
CA MET A 325 -6.48 23.26 2.98
C MET A 325 -6.18 24.08 1.72
N TYR A 326 -4.93 24.09 1.27
CA TYR A 326 -4.49 24.96 0.18
C TYR A 326 -4.28 24.25 -1.17
N GLY A 327 -4.20 22.91 -1.20
CA GLY A 327 -3.85 22.15 -2.40
C GLY A 327 -2.35 22.13 -2.65
N LEU A 328 -1.94 22.01 -3.92
CA LEU A 328 -0.51 21.93 -4.29
C LEU A 328 0.26 23.24 -4.09
N ASP A 329 -0.44 24.36 -3.91
CA ASP A 329 0.13 25.69 -3.63
C ASP A 329 1.16 25.65 -2.47
N VAL A 330 0.94 24.81 -1.45
CA VAL A 330 1.88 24.63 -0.31
C VAL A 330 3.28 24.17 -0.74
N PHE A 331 3.38 23.44 -1.85
CA PHE A 331 4.65 22.95 -2.39
C PHE A 331 5.22 23.85 -3.49
N HIS A 332 4.39 24.73 -4.08
CA HIS A 332 4.81 25.64 -5.15
C HIS A 332 5.37 26.97 -4.62
N TYR A 333 4.97 27.36 -3.41
CA TYR A 333 5.44 28.58 -2.73
C TYR A 333 6.37 28.29 -1.53
N SER A 334 6.76 27.02 -1.34
CA SER A 334 7.75 26.58 -0.35
C SER A 334 9.18 27.03 -0.74
N ASP A 335 10.00 27.37 0.26
CA ASP A 335 11.45 27.59 0.06
C ASP A 335 12.24 26.27 -0.06
N TYR A 336 11.59 25.11 0.14
CA TYR A 336 12.18 23.78 0.19
C TYR A 336 11.65 22.83 -0.89
N ASP A 337 12.54 22.03 -1.45
CA ASP A 337 12.19 20.93 -2.35
C ASP A 337 11.71 19.69 -1.56
N TRP A 338 10.41 19.65 -1.28
CA TRP A 338 9.77 18.49 -0.65
C TRP A 338 9.41 17.36 -1.62
N ARG A 339 9.24 17.66 -2.92
CA ARG A 339 8.60 16.74 -3.89
C ARG A 339 9.59 15.89 -4.67
N ASP A 340 10.67 16.45 -5.22
CA ASP A 340 11.61 15.70 -6.06
C ASP A 340 12.39 14.59 -5.31
N PRO A 341 12.73 14.71 -3.99
CA PRO A 341 13.40 13.64 -3.25
C PRO A 341 12.55 12.37 -3.12
N ILE A 342 11.23 12.52 -2.97
CA ILE A 342 10.26 11.42 -2.86
C ILE A 342 9.86 10.95 -4.26
N ALA A 343 9.65 11.87 -5.20
CA ALA A 343 9.24 11.63 -6.59
C ALA A 343 7.92 10.85 -6.70
N ASP A 344 6.89 11.21 -5.93
CA ASP A 344 5.62 10.47 -5.72
C ASP A 344 5.76 9.03 -5.17
N ARG A 345 6.95 8.47 -4.93
CA ARG A 345 7.11 7.04 -4.59
C ARG A 345 6.54 6.69 -3.22
N VAL A 346 5.84 5.55 -3.15
CA VAL A 346 5.27 5.01 -1.92
C VAL A 346 5.55 3.51 -1.82
N LEU A 347 5.92 3.05 -0.63
CA LEU A 347 6.07 1.63 -0.30
C LEU A 347 5.05 1.23 0.78
N ILE A 348 4.18 0.27 0.46
CA ILE A 348 3.11 -0.20 1.34
C ILE A 348 3.41 -1.65 1.74
N SER A 349 3.38 -1.94 3.04
CA SER A 349 3.50 -3.31 3.55
C SER A 349 2.10 -3.89 3.81
N SER A 350 1.61 -4.77 2.94
CA SER A 350 0.31 -5.47 3.11
C SER A 350 0.28 -6.79 2.34
N ALA A 351 -0.80 -7.57 2.49
CA ALA A 351 -1.02 -8.79 1.72
C ALA A 351 -1.43 -8.54 0.24
N ASP A 352 -1.64 -7.30 -0.21
CA ASP A 352 -1.83 -7.01 -1.63
C ASP A 352 -0.48 -6.77 -2.32
N GLY A 353 0.07 -7.83 -2.90
CA GLY A 353 1.35 -7.79 -3.59
C GLY A 353 1.43 -6.72 -4.70
N GLY A 354 0.32 -6.47 -5.40
CA GLY A 354 0.22 -5.49 -6.48
C GLY A 354 -0.01 -4.02 -6.03
N TYR A 355 -0.06 -3.79 -4.71
CA TYR A 355 -0.20 -2.46 -4.11
C TYR A 355 1.05 -2.03 -3.32
N SER A 356 2.01 -2.94 -3.09
CA SER A 356 3.22 -2.69 -2.27
C SER A 356 4.27 -1.75 -2.89
N THR A 357 4.26 -1.60 -4.22
CA THR A 357 5.06 -0.62 -4.96
C THR A 357 4.08 0.33 -5.62
N ASN A 358 4.03 1.59 -5.18
CA ASN A 358 2.93 2.48 -5.52
C ASN A 358 3.41 3.94 -5.70
N ASN A 359 2.50 4.81 -6.16
CA ASN A 359 2.75 6.23 -6.28
C ASN A 359 1.55 7.07 -5.79
N ALA A 360 1.86 8.27 -5.28
CA ALA A 360 0.88 9.19 -4.70
C ALA A 360 -0.31 9.51 -5.62
N ALA A 361 -0.09 9.60 -6.94
CA ALA A 361 -1.16 9.86 -7.90
C ALA A 361 -2.14 8.67 -8.03
N ARG A 362 -1.66 7.43 -8.07
CA ARG A 362 -2.52 6.23 -8.06
C ARG A 362 -3.36 6.17 -6.78
N ILE A 363 -2.72 6.35 -5.62
CA ILE A 363 -3.41 6.40 -4.32
C ILE A 363 -4.49 7.49 -4.28
N ALA A 364 -4.22 8.67 -4.85
CA ALA A 364 -5.19 9.76 -4.91
C ALA A 364 -6.40 9.43 -5.81
N PHE A 365 -6.19 8.75 -6.95
CA PHE A 365 -7.28 8.23 -7.78
C PHE A 365 -8.10 7.15 -7.06
N ASP A 366 -7.43 6.24 -6.35
CA ASP A 366 -8.10 5.17 -5.59
C ASP A 366 -8.97 5.76 -4.44
N ILE A 367 -8.44 6.71 -3.67
CA ILE A 367 -9.17 7.45 -2.63
C ILE A 367 -10.35 8.24 -3.21
N ALA A 368 -10.14 9.01 -4.28
CA ALA A 368 -11.21 9.77 -4.91
C ALA A 368 -12.32 8.86 -5.49
N ASN A 369 -11.97 7.68 -6.00
CA ASN A 369 -12.93 6.66 -6.42
C ASN A 369 -13.71 6.06 -5.23
N MET A 370 -13.06 5.83 -4.08
CA MET A 370 -13.75 5.39 -2.86
C MET A 370 -14.73 6.44 -2.32
N GLY A 371 -14.37 7.73 -2.33
CA GLY A 371 -15.30 8.82 -1.98
C GLY A 371 -16.50 8.91 -2.93
N ARG A 372 -16.27 8.72 -4.23
CA ARG A 372 -17.35 8.66 -5.24
C ARG A 372 -18.24 7.43 -5.06
N LEU A 373 -17.68 6.27 -4.72
CA LEU A 373 -18.42 5.05 -4.42
C LEU A 373 -19.34 5.22 -3.20
N LEU A 374 -18.87 5.86 -2.13
CA LEU A 374 -19.72 6.24 -0.97
C LEU A 374 -20.85 7.21 -1.37
N ALA A 375 -20.63 8.08 -2.36
CA ALA A 375 -21.64 8.96 -2.93
C ALA A 375 -22.54 8.30 -4.00
N ASN A 376 -22.41 6.99 -4.23
CA ASN A 376 -23.08 6.22 -5.29
C ASN A 376 -22.80 6.74 -6.72
N GLY A 377 -21.65 7.38 -6.91
CA GLY A 377 -21.19 7.90 -8.19
C GLY A 377 -20.37 6.90 -8.99
N ASN A 378 -20.38 7.06 -10.31
CA ASN A 378 -19.44 6.37 -11.20
C ASN A 378 -17.99 6.76 -10.86
N PRO A 379 -17.01 5.84 -10.99
CA PRO A 379 -15.60 6.16 -10.82
C PRO A 379 -15.12 7.27 -11.79
N LEU A 380 -13.97 7.86 -11.49
CA LEU A 380 -13.27 8.79 -12.37
C LEU A 380 -12.91 8.11 -13.70
N GLN A 381 -12.96 8.85 -14.80
CA GLN A 381 -12.49 8.35 -16.09
C GLN A 381 -10.99 8.08 -16.04
N SER A 382 -10.58 6.84 -16.28
CA SER A 382 -9.18 6.42 -16.28
C SER A 382 -8.36 7.22 -17.30
N PRO A 383 -7.31 7.95 -16.89
CA PRO A 383 -6.51 8.75 -17.81
C PRO A 383 -5.84 7.92 -18.91
N LYS A 384 -5.77 8.49 -20.12
CA LYS A 384 -4.96 7.99 -21.25
C LYS A 384 -5.15 6.49 -21.51
N ASP A 385 -6.41 6.09 -21.67
CA ASP A 385 -6.83 4.72 -21.95
C ASP A 385 -6.31 3.71 -20.91
N GLY A 386 -6.44 4.05 -19.62
CA GLY A 386 -6.07 3.19 -18.50
C GLY A 386 -4.56 3.00 -18.31
N ALA A 387 -3.74 4.00 -18.67
CA ALA A 387 -2.29 3.90 -18.50
C ALA A 387 -1.89 3.98 -17.02
N GLN A 388 -1.14 2.98 -16.52
CA GLN A 388 -0.71 2.93 -15.12
C GLN A 388 0.23 4.09 -14.75
N PHE A 389 0.98 4.64 -15.72
CA PHE A 389 1.66 5.93 -15.60
C PHE A 389 1.16 6.90 -16.68
N HIS A 390 0.52 7.97 -16.24
CA HIS A 390 -0.30 8.88 -17.04
C HIS A 390 -0.01 10.37 -16.77
N PHE A 391 0.67 10.71 -15.67
CA PHE A 391 1.16 12.06 -15.33
C PHE A 391 0.08 13.15 -15.33
N SER A 392 -1.19 12.81 -15.08
CA SER A 392 -2.32 13.73 -15.21
C SER A 392 -2.67 14.52 -13.95
N LEU A 393 -1.74 14.58 -13.00
CA LEU A 393 -1.82 15.44 -11.81
C LEU A 393 -0.58 16.35 -11.81
N GLU A 394 -0.77 17.60 -11.41
CA GLU A 394 0.23 18.65 -11.60
C GLU A 394 1.52 18.38 -10.79
N GLY A 395 2.67 18.41 -11.48
CA GLY A 395 3.96 18.05 -10.89
C GLY A 395 4.13 16.55 -10.59
N SER A 396 3.16 15.69 -10.92
CA SER A 396 3.27 14.25 -10.65
C SER A 396 4.23 13.57 -11.63
N VAL A 397 5.27 12.95 -11.07
CA VAL A 397 6.28 12.17 -11.78
C VAL A 397 6.11 10.66 -11.61
N GLN A 398 5.16 10.20 -10.78
CA GLN A 398 4.75 8.79 -10.59
C GLN A 398 5.92 7.81 -10.40
N GLY A 399 6.88 8.18 -9.56
CA GLY A 399 8.05 7.37 -9.24
C GLY A 399 9.22 7.46 -10.22
N PHE A 400 9.07 8.17 -11.34
CA PHE A 400 10.15 8.29 -12.31
C PHE A 400 11.30 9.16 -11.80
N GLN A 401 12.52 8.65 -11.93
CA GLN A 401 13.76 9.33 -11.58
C GLN A 401 14.80 9.17 -12.69
N GLY A 402 15.68 10.18 -12.83
CA GLY A 402 16.75 10.21 -13.84
C GLY A 402 18.09 9.70 -13.32
N PHE A 403 18.74 8.81 -14.07
CA PHE A 403 20.05 8.24 -13.73
C PHE A 403 21.02 8.26 -14.93
N MET A 404 22.18 8.90 -14.75
CA MET A 404 23.30 8.81 -15.71
C MET A 404 24.07 7.49 -15.51
N ARG A 405 24.12 6.65 -16.55
CA ARG A 405 24.78 5.34 -16.55
C ARG A 405 25.81 5.20 -17.66
N LYS A 406 26.79 4.35 -17.42
CA LYS A 406 27.71 3.81 -18.44
C LYS A 406 27.07 2.63 -19.21
N PRO A 407 27.65 2.18 -20.34
CA PRO A 407 27.18 1.00 -21.08
C PRO A 407 27.09 -0.30 -20.28
N ASP A 408 27.87 -0.43 -19.20
CA ASP A 408 27.90 -1.58 -18.28
C ASP A 408 26.84 -1.50 -17.16
N GLY A 409 26.01 -0.45 -17.15
CA GLY A 409 25.00 -0.18 -16.12
C GLY A 409 25.53 0.48 -14.85
N ASN A 410 26.85 0.69 -14.72
CA ASN A 410 27.42 1.41 -13.58
C ASN A 410 27.07 2.90 -13.63
N LYS A 411 27.06 3.55 -12.46
CA LYS A 411 26.79 4.99 -12.34
C LYS A 411 27.88 5.79 -13.05
N SER A 412 27.51 6.71 -13.95
CA SER A 412 28.50 7.55 -14.62
C SER A 412 29.11 8.59 -13.67
N LYS A 413 30.28 9.10 -14.05
CA LYS A 413 30.97 10.24 -13.44
C LYS A 413 31.01 11.46 -14.38
N SER A 414 30.24 11.44 -15.47
CA SER A 414 30.11 12.56 -16.41
C SER A 414 29.56 13.82 -15.74
N GLU A 415 29.89 14.99 -16.31
CA GLU A 415 29.23 16.27 -16.00
C GLU A 415 27.74 16.31 -16.44
N GLY A 416 27.30 15.31 -17.22
CA GLY A 416 25.94 15.20 -17.71
C GLY A 416 24.92 15.04 -16.59
N ARG A 417 23.73 15.61 -16.80
CA ARG A 417 22.60 15.55 -15.87
C ARG A 417 21.38 15.03 -16.62
N VAL A 418 20.60 14.20 -15.96
CA VAL A 418 19.23 13.89 -16.34
C VAL A 418 18.33 14.06 -15.12
N PHE A 419 17.24 14.79 -15.31
CA PHE A 419 16.17 14.96 -14.32
C PHE A 419 14.82 14.97 -15.05
N VAL A 420 13.74 14.78 -14.29
CA VAL A 420 12.38 14.76 -14.83
C VAL A 420 11.53 15.77 -14.08
N THR A 421 10.58 16.38 -14.78
CA THR A 421 9.54 17.23 -14.22
C THR A 421 8.19 16.82 -14.81
N SER A 422 7.09 17.36 -14.31
CA SER A 422 5.77 17.19 -14.93
C SER A 422 5.08 18.55 -14.97
N ASP A 423 4.59 18.95 -16.15
CA ASP A 423 3.98 20.28 -16.35
C ASP A 423 2.46 20.19 -16.53
N TYR A 424 1.80 21.36 -16.55
CA TYR A 424 0.34 21.51 -16.73
C TYR A 424 -0.25 20.78 -17.96
N LYS A 425 0.59 20.36 -18.92
CA LYS A 425 0.16 19.55 -20.08
C LYS A 425 -0.08 18.07 -19.73
N SER A 426 0.13 17.68 -18.48
CA SER A 426 0.05 16.30 -18.00
C SER A 426 1.09 15.37 -18.66
N GLU A 427 2.35 15.79 -18.85
CA GLU A 427 3.38 14.96 -19.48
C GLU A 427 4.68 14.98 -18.66
N LEU A 428 5.34 13.82 -18.55
CA LEU A 428 6.64 13.72 -17.87
C LEU A 428 7.73 14.30 -18.78
N ASN A 429 8.22 15.49 -18.47
CA ASN A 429 9.22 16.20 -19.23
C ASN A 429 10.63 15.79 -18.75
N ILE A 430 11.36 15.09 -19.62
CA ILE A 430 12.68 14.54 -19.35
C ILE A 430 13.72 15.51 -19.90
N HIS A 431 14.55 16.04 -19.01
CA HIS A 431 15.60 17.01 -19.34
C HIS A 431 16.96 16.35 -19.30
N ILE A 432 17.62 16.24 -20.46
CA ILE A 432 18.99 15.73 -20.60
C ILE A 432 19.91 16.90 -20.92
N GLN A 433 20.98 17.04 -20.13
CA GLN A 433 22.02 18.04 -20.33
C GLN A 433 23.39 17.34 -20.41
N ASN A 434 24.18 17.67 -21.44
CA ASN A 434 25.57 17.22 -21.58
C ASN A 434 25.80 15.68 -21.56
N LEU A 435 24.86 14.89 -22.08
CA LEU A 435 25.07 13.45 -22.33
C LEU A 435 26.29 13.30 -23.24
N THR A 436 27.34 12.66 -22.75
CA THR A 436 28.65 12.63 -23.41
C THR A 436 28.84 11.28 -24.10
N THR A 437 29.07 11.31 -25.41
CA THR A 437 29.34 10.10 -26.21
C THR A 437 30.60 10.23 -27.06
N ASN A 438 31.45 9.21 -27.01
CA ASN A 438 32.60 8.97 -27.88
C ASN A 438 32.96 7.48 -27.89
N GLU A 439 33.97 7.07 -28.66
CA GLU A 439 34.37 5.66 -28.82
C GLU A 439 34.81 4.96 -27.51
N ALA A 440 35.16 5.71 -26.45
CA ALA A 440 35.52 5.16 -25.15
C ALA A 440 34.38 5.22 -24.11
N HIS A 441 33.38 6.10 -24.31
CA HIS A 441 32.30 6.39 -23.37
C HIS A 441 30.98 6.60 -24.13
N ASN A 442 30.00 5.71 -24.00
CA ASN A 442 28.66 5.89 -24.56
C ASN A 442 27.63 5.92 -23.43
N ASP A 443 27.58 7.02 -22.69
CA ASP A 443 26.70 7.13 -21.54
C ASP A 443 25.22 7.10 -21.95
N THR A 444 24.40 6.50 -21.10
CA THR A 444 22.95 6.36 -21.24
C THR A 444 22.25 7.15 -20.13
N ALA A 445 21.25 7.95 -20.50
CA ALA A 445 20.30 8.50 -19.55
C ALA A 445 19.17 7.48 -19.34
N GLU A 446 19.08 6.87 -18.16
CA GLU A 446 17.98 5.98 -17.78
C GLU A 446 16.94 6.75 -16.98
N ILE A 447 15.69 6.73 -17.41
CA ILE A 447 14.54 7.32 -16.73
C ILE A 447 13.65 6.16 -16.30
N LEU A 448 13.56 5.93 -15.00
CA LEU A 448 13.04 4.69 -14.41
C LEU A 448 12.10 4.97 -13.24
N THR A 449 11.05 4.16 -13.11
CA THR A 449 10.20 4.08 -11.93
C THR A 449 10.17 2.64 -11.40
N ASP A 450 10.05 2.50 -10.08
CA ASP A 450 10.12 1.21 -9.39
C ASP A 450 8.79 0.43 -9.55
N THR A 451 8.91 -0.85 -9.89
CA THR A 451 7.79 -1.79 -10.13
C THR A 451 7.83 -3.01 -9.20
N PHE A 452 8.88 -3.12 -8.39
CA PHE A 452 9.08 -4.05 -7.27
C PHE A 452 10.22 -3.51 -6.37
N THR A 453 10.53 -4.19 -5.26
CA THR A 453 11.54 -3.84 -4.25
C THR A 453 12.84 -3.24 -4.83
N PRO A 454 13.15 -1.95 -4.60
CA PRO A 454 14.42 -1.34 -5.02
C PRO A 454 15.59 -1.75 -4.10
N PRO A 455 16.83 -1.92 -4.61
CA PRO A 455 17.91 -2.56 -3.85
C PRO A 455 18.32 -1.87 -2.55
N GLU A 456 18.19 -0.54 -2.45
CA GLU A 456 18.52 0.27 -1.27
C GLU A 456 17.70 -0.09 -0.03
N VAL A 457 16.52 -0.71 -0.17
CA VAL A 457 15.64 -1.05 0.96
C VAL A 457 16.06 -2.31 1.70
N ARG A 458 17.07 -3.04 1.19
CA ARG A 458 17.54 -4.33 1.73
C ARG A 458 17.99 -4.28 3.21
N GLY A 459 18.31 -3.10 3.73
CA GLY A 459 18.73 -2.87 5.12
C GLY A 459 17.69 -2.18 6.01
N MET A 460 16.41 -2.15 5.62
CA MET A 460 15.34 -1.64 6.50
C MET A 460 15.06 -2.61 7.65
N ASN A 461 14.92 -2.05 8.86
CA ASN A 461 14.63 -2.79 10.09
C ASN A 461 13.21 -2.49 10.63
N THR A 462 12.29 -1.97 9.81
CA THR A 462 10.92 -1.63 10.19
C THR A 462 9.97 -2.81 9.94
N TYR A 463 9.30 -2.84 8.79
CA TYR A 463 8.23 -3.78 8.46
C TYR A 463 8.62 -4.71 7.29
N GLU A 464 8.14 -5.96 7.27
CA GLU A 464 8.48 -6.86 6.18
C GLU A 464 7.80 -6.41 4.88
N ARG A 465 8.60 -6.27 3.81
CA ARG A 465 8.11 -5.91 2.47
C ARG A 465 7.82 -7.17 1.65
N VAL A 466 6.58 -7.62 1.71
CA VAL A 466 5.99 -8.53 0.71
C VAL A 466 5.47 -7.74 -0.50
N GLY A 467 5.50 -8.34 -1.68
CA GLY A 467 5.06 -7.70 -2.92
C GLY A 467 5.03 -8.65 -4.11
N SER A 468 4.43 -8.23 -5.22
CA SER A 468 4.58 -8.90 -6.52
C SER A 468 4.91 -7.87 -7.61
N PRO A 469 5.69 -8.22 -8.65
CA PRO A 469 6.10 -7.29 -9.69
C PRO A 469 4.96 -6.82 -10.57
N LEU A 470 4.96 -5.54 -10.96
CA LEU A 470 3.87 -4.98 -11.77
C LEU A 470 3.95 -5.32 -13.28
N VAL A 471 5.12 -5.68 -13.84
CA VAL A 471 5.35 -5.62 -15.32
C VAL A 471 5.75 -6.94 -16.00
N SER A 472 5.16 -7.17 -17.19
CA SER A 472 5.17 -8.36 -18.08
C SER A 472 5.20 -7.93 -19.61
N PRO A 473 5.13 -8.80 -20.66
CA PRO A 473 5.70 -8.53 -22.02
C PRO A 473 4.81 -8.09 -23.25
N GLY A 474 5.38 -7.40 -24.27
CA GLY A 474 4.92 -7.41 -25.70
C GLY A 474 5.83 -6.74 -26.79
N ARG A 475 6.05 -7.33 -28.00
CA ARG A 475 7.08 -6.99 -29.06
C ARG A 475 7.15 -5.55 -29.67
N THR A 476 8.24 -5.27 -30.42
CA THR A 476 8.83 -4.01 -31.03
C THR A 476 8.48 -3.77 -32.55
N PRO A 477 8.94 -2.75 -33.39
CA PRO A 477 10.14 -1.84 -33.49
C PRO A 477 9.82 -0.29 -33.62
N THR A 478 10.46 0.72 -34.28
CA THR A 478 11.52 0.93 -35.37
C THR A 478 12.14 2.38 -35.37
N GLN A 479 12.97 2.85 -36.34
CA GLN A 479 13.81 4.11 -36.31
C GLN A 479 13.21 5.40 -36.97
N PRO A 480 13.32 6.62 -36.37
CA PRO A 480 14.13 7.73 -36.98
C PRO A 480 15.46 8.24 -36.29
N GLN A 481 15.51 9.33 -35.47
CA GLN A 481 16.77 10.07 -35.12
C GLN A 481 17.49 9.89 -33.74
N VAL A 482 16.98 10.37 -32.58
CA VAL A 482 17.61 10.26 -31.23
C VAL A 482 17.21 8.96 -30.54
N GLN A 483 18.15 8.18 -30.01
CA GLN A 483 17.89 6.78 -29.67
C GLN A 483 17.16 6.60 -28.32
N VAL A 484 15.92 6.10 -28.36
CA VAL A 484 15.10 5.81 -27.18
C VAL A 484 14.62 4.36 -27.21
N ALA A 485 14.93 3.61 -26.16
CA ALA A 485 14.44 2.25 -25.96
C ALA A 485 13.66 2.15 -24.64
N LEU A 486 12.59 1.36 -24.59
CA LEU A 486 12.07 0.87 -23.31
C LEU A 486 13.16 0.03 -22.63
N ILE A 487 13.31 0.18 -21.31
CA ILE A 487 14.15 -0.68 -20.48
C ILE A 487 13.35 -1.26 -19.32
N VAL A 488 13.76 -2.46 -18.92
CA VAL A 488 13.25 -3.16 -17.76
C VAL A 488 14.44 -3.72 -16.97
N LYS A 489 14.47 -3.46 -15.66
CA LYS A 489 15.45 -4.06 -14.75
C LYS A 489 14.86 -5.35 -14.18
N VAL A 490 15.59 -6.46 -14.25
CA VAL A 490 15.13 -7.77 -13.74
C VAL A 490 16.18 -8.32 -12.79
N TYR A 491 15.77 -8.89 -11.66
CA TYR A 491 16.71 -9.55 -10.74
C TYR A 491 17.21 -10.88 -11.30
N SER A 492 18.53 -11.01 -11.40
CA SER A 492 19.22 -12.29 -11.66
C SER A 492 19.09 -13.24 -10.44
N PRO A 493 19.38 -14.56 -10.60
CA PRO A 493 19.44 -15.49 -9.47
C PRO A 493 20.44 -15.12 -8.36
N LYS A 494 21.37 -14.18 -8.63
CA LYS A 494 22.37 -13.67 -7.68
C LYS A 494 21.98 -12.31 -7.08
N ASP A 495 20.69 -11.96 -7.11
CA ASP A 495 20.11 -10.71 -6.61
C ASP A 495 20.76 -9.42 -7.19
N LYS A 496 21.35 -9.52 -8.38
CA LYS A 496 21.86 -8.37 -9.15
C LYS A 496 20.86 -7.98 -10.24
N LEU A 497 20.66 -6.68 -10.43
CA LEU A 497 19.83 -6.14 -11.51
C LEU A 497 20.51 -6.30 -12.88
N GLU A 498 19.81 -6.93 -13.81
CA GLU A 498 20.18 -7.03 -15.22
C GLU A 498 19.27 -6.13 -16.06
N THR A 499 19.86 -5.41 -17.03
CA THR A 499 19.11 -4.47 -17.88
C THR A 499 18.62 -5.17 -19.14
N CYS A 500 17.31 -5.38 -19.24
CA CYS A 500 16.65 -5.89 -20.42
C CYS A 500 16.17 -4.70 -21.26
N ARG A 501 16.84 -4.43 -22.40
CA ARG A 501 16.58 -3.28 -23.27
C ARG A 501 15.77 -3.72 -24.50
N GLY A 502 14.69 -3.00 -24.80
CA GLY A 502 13.92 -3.21 -26.02
C GLY A 502 14.65 -2.74 -27.27
N LEU A 503 14.07 -3.00 -28.45
CA LEU A 503 14.65 -2.45 -29.67
C LEU A 503 14.63 -0.93 -29.58
N PRO A 504 15.78 -0.27 -29.78
CA PRO A 504 15.82 1.17 -29.82
C PRO A 504 15.03 1.68 -31.01
N THR A 505 13.97 2.43 -30.71
CA THR A 505 13.42 3.41 -31.64
C THR A 505 14.34 4.64 -31.62
N LEU A 506 14.25 5.46 -32.64
CA LEU A 506 14.95 6.73 -32.68
C LEU A 506 13.91 7.86 -32.90
N LEU A 507 14.18 9.12 -32.54
CA LEU A 507 13.20 10.22 -32.52
C LEU A 507 13.77 11.58 -32.96
N SER A 508 13.17 12.26 -33.93
CA SER A 508 13.54 13.61 -34.36
C SER A 508 12.85 14.68 -33.51
N SER A 509 13.31 15.94 -33.59
CA SER A 509 12.61 17.06 -32.94
C SER A 509 11.21 17.24 -33.53
N GLY A 510 10.17 17.11 -32.69
CA GLY A 510 8.77 17.16 -33.11
C GLY A 510 8.14 15.80 -33.46
N ASP A 511 8.93 14.71 -33.55
CA ASP A 511 8.39 13.37 -33.72
C ASP A 511 7.68 12.89 -32.46
N SER A 512 6.71 11.99 -32.63
CA SER A 512 6.16 11.19 -31.53
C SER A 512 5.97 9.73 -31.98
N THR A 513 6.06 8.80 -31.04
CA THR A 513 6.02 7.35 -31.32
C THR A 513 5.52 6.57 -30.10
N VAL A 514 5.09 5.33 -30.32
CA VAL A 514 4.66 4.42 -29.25
C VAL A 514 5.61 3.23 -29.20
N LEU A 515 6.47 3.22 -28.17
CA LEU A 515 7.38 2.11 -27.91
C LEU A 515 6.61 0.89 -27.37
N ARG A 516 7.05 -0.31 -27.73
CA ARG A 516 6.51 -1.58 -27.24
C ARG A 516 7.66 -2.54 -26.98
N TYR A 517 7.67 -3.24 -25.84
CA TYR A 517 8.78 -4.12 -25.44
C TYR A 517 8.37 -5.43 -24.75
N MET A 518 8.96 -6.54 -25.21
CA MET A 518 8.77 -7.88 -24.66
C MET A 518 9.80 -8.17 -23.57
N VAL A 519 9.42 -7.98 -22.31
CA VAL A 519 10.13 -8.55 -21.15
C VAL A 519 10.35 -10.06 -21.40
N PRO A 520 11.56 -10.62 -21.22
CA PRO A 520 11.80 -11.97 -21.73
C PRO A 520 11.25 -13.04 -20.77
N ALA A 521 10.19 -13.77 -21.17
CA ALA A 521 9.67 -14.95 -20.43
C ALA A 521 10.78 -15.98 -20.09
N ARG A 522 11.83 -16.05 -20.93
CA ARG A 522 13.07 -16.82 -20.70
C ARG A 522 13.87 -16.42 -19.44
N LYS A 523 13.46 -15.40 -18.68
CA LYS A 523 13.98 -15.13 -17.34
C LYS A 523 13.36 -16.03 -16.25
N GLY A 524 12.31 -16.79 -16.54
CA GLY A 524 11.76 -17.82 -15.63
C GLY A 524 11.14 -17.24 -14.37
N GLY A 525 10.12 -16.38 -14.55
CA GLY A 525 9.35 -15.78 -13.44
C GLY A 525 10.15 -14.82 -12.55
N ARG A 526 11.37 -14.41 -12.92
CA ARG A 526 12.21 -13.56 -12.06
C ARG A 526 11.65 -12.13 -11.94
N PRO A 527 11.81 -11.46 -10.79
CA PRO A 527 11.08 -10.23 -10.51
C PRO A 527 11.55 -9.03 -11.36
N THR A 528 10.58 -8.36 -11.99
CA THR A 528 10.77 -7.07 -12.67
C THR A 528 10.88 -5.95 -11.63
N GLN A 529 12.09 -5.39 -11.46
CA GLN A 529 12.35 -4.37 -10.44
C GLN A 529 11.91 -2.97 -10.86
N ALA A 530 12.22 -2.53 -12.08
CA ALA A 530 11.88 -1.20 -12.58
C ALA A 530 11.58 -1.20 -14.08
N VAL A 531 10.77 -0.24 -14.53
CA VAL A 531 10.43 0.01 -15.94
C VAL A 531 10.69 1.46 -16.30
N GLY A 532 10.98 1.73 -17.57
CA GLY A 532 11.06 3.10 -18.09
C GLY A 532 11.72 3.17 -19.46
N ILE A 533 12.41 4.28 -19.74
CA ILE A 533 13.11 4.49 -21.03
C ILE A 533 14.59 4.81 -20.83
N ALA A 534 15.40 4.34 -21.77
CA ALA A 534 16.84 4.60 -21.85
C ALA A 534 17.15 5.37 -23.13
N ILE A 535 17.66 6.59 -22.95
CA ILE A 535 17.97 7.54 -24.01
C ILE A 535 19.49 7.56 -24.23
N THR A 536 19.90 7.37 -25.47
CA THR A 536 21.28 7.41 -25.96
C THR A 536 21.39 8.30 -27.20
N SER A 537 22.61 8.71 -27.56
CA SER A 537 22.83 9.40 -28.83
C SER A 537 22.51 8.49 -30.02
N ALA A 538 22.40 9.08 -31.22
CA ALA A 538 22.44 8.29 -32.45
C ALA A 538 23.80 7.55 -32.57
N PRO A 539 23.84 6.35 -33.18
CA PRO A 539 25.10 5.66 -33.49
C PRO A 539 26.05 6.54 -34.30
N GLY A 540 27.31 6.63 -33.88
CA GLY A 540 28.34 7.47 -34.51
C GLY A 540 28.35 8.95 -34.09
N PHE A 541 27.45 9.39 -33.21
CA PHE A 541 27.51 10.74 -32.65
C PHE A 541 28.63 10.87 -31.60
N ASN A 542 29.60 11.74 -31.87
CA ASN A 542 30.70 12.09 -30.98
C ASN A 542 30.51 13.52 -30.46
N GLY A 543 30.32 13.71 -29.15
CA GLY A 543 30.16 15.03 -28.54
C GLY A 543 29.38 15.05 -27.23
N LYS A 544 28.83 16.24 -26.90
CA LYS A 544 27.85 16.43 -25.83
C LYS A 544 26.47 16.69 -26.44
N MET A 545 25.46 15.94 -26.01
CA MET A 545 24.07 16.09 -26.42
C MET A 545 23.22 16.62 -25.26
N SER A 546 22.29 17.52 -25.57
CA SER A 546 21.22 17.95 -24.66
C SER A 546 19.88 17.81 -25.38
N ALA A 547 18.84 17.35 -24.68
CA ALA A 547 17.54 17.06 -25.25
C ALA A 547 16.43 17.22 -24.21
N ASN A 548 15.24 17.64 -24.65
CA ASN A 548 14.01 17.58 -23.87
C ASN A 548 13.08 16.56 -24.54
N ILE A 549 12.55 15.59 -23.79
CA ILE A 549 11.64 14.56 -24.31
C ILE A 549 10.44 14.44 -23.36
N SER A 550 9.22 14.60 -23.88
CA SER A 550 7.98 14.47 -23.11
C SER A 550 7.42 13.05 -23.24
N LEU A 551 7.42 12.29 -22.15
CA LEU A 551 6.82 10.96 -22.06
C LEU A 551 5.32 11.12 -21.74
N LYS A 552 4.46 10.89 -22.73
CA LYS A 552 3.01 11.09 -22.58
C LYS A 552 2.35 10.08 -21.63
N TYR A 553 2.77 8.81 -21.67
CA TYR A 553 2.31 7.75 -20.77
C TYR A 553 3.25 6.54 -20.86
N LEU A 554 3.21 5.67 -19.85
CA LEU A 554 3.73 4.31 -19.91
C LEU A 554 2.65 3.37 -19.36
N ARG A 555 2.35 2.30 -20.11
CA ARG A 555 1.38 1.28 -19.70
C ARG A 555 1.86 -0.13 -20.03
N TRP A 556 1.39 -1.10 -19.27
CA TRP A 556 1.48 -2.53 -19.58
C TRP A 556 0.09 -3.12 -19.76
N SER A 557 0.01 -4.21 -20.52
CA SER A 557 -1.24 -4.86 -20.92
C SER A 557 -0.95 -6.25 -21.45
N GLY A 558 -1.89 -7.18 -21.27
CA GLY A 558 -1.75 -8.58 -21.68
C GLY A 558 -1.55 -9.51 -20.49
N ILE A 559 -1.82 -10.79 -20.71
CA ILE A 559 -1.87 -11.82 -19.68
C ILE A 559 -0.43 -12.32 -19.41
N PRO A 560 -0.04 -12.60 -18.15
CA PRO A 560 1.25 -13.23 -17.82
C PRO A 560 1.50 -14.54 -18.61
N ASP A 561 2.75 -14.72 -19.06
CA ASP A 561 3.27 -15.92 -19.75
C ASP A 561 4.67 -16.25 -19.17
N PHE A 562 4.72 -17.19 -18.22
CA PHE A 562 5.96 -17.70 -17.61
C PHE A 562 5.73 -18.94 -16.72
N THR A 563 6.82 -19.67 -16.44
CA THR A 563 6.84 -20.69 -15.37
C THR A 563 7.50 -20.14 -14.09
N LEU A 564 6.85 -20.34 -12.94
CA LEU A 564 7.46 -20.24 -11.61
C LEU A 564 8.07 -21.58 -11.22
N LYS A 565 9.30 -21.56 -10.71
CA LYS A 565 10.01 -22.75 -10.21
C LYS A 565 10.79 -22.43 -8.93
N PRO A 566 10.99 -23.41 -8.04
CA PRO A 566 11.95 -23.33 -6.95
C PRO A 566 13.36 -22.97 -7.44
N VAL A 567 14.18 -22.46 -6.53
CA VAL A 567 15.54 -22.01 -6.85
C VAL A 567 16.58 -22.96 -6.29
N ASP A 568 17.47 -23.41 -7.18
CA ASP A 568 18.75 -23.99 -6.80
C ASP A 568 19.58 -22.95 -6.03
N SER A 569 19.71 -23.16 -4.72
CA SER A 569 20.41 -22.28 -3.79
C SER A 569 21.92 -22.24 -4.02
N SER A 570 22.50 -23.16 -4.80
CA SER A 570 23.90 -23.10 -5.22
C SER A 570 24.16 -21.98 -6.26
N VAL A 571 23.11 -21.58 -7.01
CA VAL A 571 23.21 -20.53 -8.04
C VAL A 571 23.24 -19.13 -7.41
N GLY A 572 22.54 -18.91 -6.31
CA GLY A 572 22.53 -17.65 -5.57
C GLY A 572 21.39 -17.56 -4.54
N PRO A 573 21.41 -16.53 -3.67
CA PRO A 573 20.50 -16.43 -2.53
C PRO A 573 19.04 -16.09 -2.92
N ALA A 574 18.81 -15.49 -4.10
CA ALA A 574 17.49 -15.25 -4.69
C ALA A 574 16.43 -14.61 -3.76
N ILE A 575 16.86 -13.74 -2.84
CA ILE A 575 16.02 -13.12 -1.80
C ILE A 575 14.84 -12.39 -2.43
N PHE A 576 15.09 -11.62 -3.49
CA PHE A 576 14.05 -10.85 -4.18
C PHE A 576 13.04 -11.74 -4.92
N TYR A 577 13.43 -12.96 -5.30
CA TYR A 577 12.47 -13.94 -5.86
C TYR A 577 11.57 -14.51 -4.76
N LYS A 578 12.12 -14.88 -3.59
CA LYS A 578 11.29 -15.33 -2.46
C LYS A 578 10.31 -14.23 -2.00
N GLN A 579 10.77 -12.98 -1.94
CA GLN A 579 9.95 -11.79 -1.62
C GLN A 579 8.91 -11.41 -2.70
N SER A 580 8.94 -12.02 -3.89
CA SER A 580 7.96 -11.75 -4.95
C SER A 580 6.65 -12.56 -4.81
N PHE A 581 6.64 -13.48 -3.84
CA PHE A 581 5.46 -14.16 -3.34
C PHE A 581 4.96 -13.45 -2.07
N VAL A 582 3.65 -13.35 -1.91
CA VAL A 582 3.02 -12.94 -0.65
C VAL A 582 2.86 -14.18 0.22
N ASN A 583 3.74 -14.34 1.23
CA ASN A 583 3.64 -15.46 2.17
C ASN A 583 2.69 -15.13 3.34
N GLY A 584 1.44 -15.59 3.23
CA GLY A 584 0.44 -15.57 4.30
C GLY A 584 0.44 -16.81 5.19
N ALA A 585 1.33 -17.79 4.96
CA ALA A 585 1.49 -18.99 5.78
C ALA A 585 2.67 -18.87 6.77
N ASP A 586 2.65 -19.69 7.83
CA ASP A 586 3.74 -19.73 8.82
C ASP A 586 5.08 -20.12 8.14
N THR A 587 5.06 -21.14 7.25
CA THR A 587 6.23 -21.55 6.46
C THR A 587 5.97 -21.50 4.94
N PHE A 588 6.83 -20.75 4.24
CA PHE A 588 7.03 -20.88 2.79
C PHE A 588 8.51 -21.13 2.50
N ASP A 589 8.81 -22.15 1.69
CA ASP A 589 10.09 -22.26 1.01
C ASP A 589 10.00 -22.34 -0.51
N SER A 590 10.98 -21.72 -1.16
CA SER A 590 11.12 -21.58 -2.61
C SER A 590 12.49 -22.08 -3.08
N SER A 591 13.14 -22.94 -2.30
CA SER A 591 14.46 -23.50 -2.57
C SER A 591 14.40 -25.01 -2.78
N GLY A 592 15.39 -25.60 -3.46
CA GLY A 592 15.42 -27.03 -3.76
C GLY A 592 14.56 -27.40 -4.99
N GLU A 593 13.85 -28.53 -4.92
CA GLU A 593 13.12 -29.12 -6.06
C GLU A 593 11.63 -28.79 -6.12
N LYS A 594 11.01 -28.44 -4.98
CA LYS A 594 9.57 -28.13 -4.87
C LYS A 594 9.37 -26.89 -3.99
N PHE A 595 8.36 -26.10 -4.30
CA PHE A 595 7.84 -25.10 -3.38
C PHE A 595 7.24 -25.83 -2.18
N ILE A 596 7.48 -25.33 -0.97
CA ILE A 596 6.92 -25.88 0.27
C ILE A 596 6.01 -24.83 0.87
N VAL A 597 4.74 -25.17 1.09
CA VAL A 597 3.79 -24.35 1.86
C VAL A 597 3.33 -25.18 3.05
N ALA A 598 3.50 -24.65 4.26
CA ALA A 598 3.03 -25.29 5.49
C ALA A 598 2.46 -24.25 6.46
N GLN A 599 1.38 -24.65 7.14
CA GLN A 599 0.63 -23.83 8.09
C GLN A 599 0.47 -24.62 9.38
N ASP A 600 0.87 -24.03 10.52
CA ASP A 600 0.92 -24.75 11.79
C ASP A 600 -0.47 -24.90 12.43
N GLN A 601 -1.32 -23.88 12.28
CA GLN A 601 -2.71 -23.87 12.75
C GLN A 601 -3.63 -23.07 11.83
N GLY A 602 -4.82 -23.62 11.53
CA GLY A 602 -5.82 -23.02 10.65
C GLY A 602 -5.36 -22.93 9.19
N GLU A 603 -6.02 -22.06 8.41
CA GLU A 603 -5.73 -21.85 6.98
C GLU A 603 -4.61 -20.81 6.76
N GLY A 604 -3.68 -21.14 5.85
CA GLY A 604 -2.60 -20.28 5.38
C GLY A 604 -2.47 -20.34 3.86
N ILE A 605 -2.09 -19.23 3.24
CA ILE A 605 -1.98 -19.08 1.77
C ILE A 605 -0.67 -18.44 1.36
N VAL A 606 -0.03 -18.97 0.31
CA VAL A 606 1.06 -18.30 -0.42
C VAL A 606 0.55 -17.91 -1.80
N SER A 607 0.67 -16.63 -2.16
CA SER A 607 0.13 -16.12 -3.44
C SER A 607 1.16 -15.34 -4.27
N TYR A 608 0.89 -15.22 -5.57
CA TYR A 608 1.73 -14.52 -6.53
C TYR A 608 0.86 -13.85 -7.60
N GLY A 609 1.14 -12.59 -7.93
CA GLY A 609 0.44 -11.84 -8.97
C GLY A 609 -0.24 -10.58 -8.44
N THR A 610 -1.08 -9.94 -9.25
CA THR A 610 -1.71 -8.65 -8.90
C THR A 610 -3.22 -8.65 -9.19
N ARG A 611 -3.95 -7.67 -8.62
CA ARG A 611 -5.38 -7.44 -8.91
C ARG A 611 -5.66 -7.15 -10.41
N GLU A 612 -4.64 -6.81 -11.21
CA GLU A 612 -4.75 -6.58 -12.66
C GLU A 612 -4.79 -7.89 -13.48
N TRP A 613 -4.51 -9.05 -12.88
CA TRP A 613 -4.52 -10.34 -13.57
C TRP A 613 -5.95 -10.81 -13.85
N VAL A 614 -6.30 -10.89 -15.14
CA VAL A 614 -7.56 -11.40 -15.69
C VAL A 614 -7.27 -12.42 -16.79
N ASP A 615 -8.28 -13.19 -17.19
CA ASP A 615 -8.30 -14.02 -18.40
C ASP A 615 -7.09 -14.97 -18.59
N TYR A 616 -6.67 -15.62 -17.50
CA TYR A 616 -5.48 -16.46 -17.45
C TYR A 616 -5.77 -17.94 -17.16
N LYS A 617 -4.79 -18.77 -17.52
CA LYS A 617 -4.67 -20.18 -17.16
C LYS A 617 -3.46 -20.37 -16.26
N ALA A 618 -3.60 -21.17 -15.21
CA ALA A 618 -2.47 -21.60 -14.37
C ALA A 618 -2.46 -23.12 -14.21
N VAL A 619 -1.29 -23.75 -14.41
CA VAL A 619 -1.11 -25.20 -14.33
C VAL A 619 -0.08 -25.52 -13.25
N PHE A 620 -0.56 -26.04 -12.13
CA PHE A 620 0.24 -26.45 -10.98
C PHE A 620 0.65 -27.91 -11.19
N LYS A 621 1.96 -28.17 -11.20
CA LYS A 621 2.56 -29.49 -11.48
C LYS A 621 3.24 -30.05 -10.25
N ASP A 622 3.18 -31.36 -10.11
CA ASP A 622 3.70 -32.10 -8.96
C ASP A 622 3.13 -31.54 -7.64
N PHE A 623 1.83 -31.21 -7.64
CA PHE A 623 1.10 -30.78 -6.46
C PHE A 623 0.88 -31.99 -5.56
N ILE A 624 1.41 -31.98 -4.35
CA ILE A 624 1.39 -33.10 -3.41
C ILE A 624 0.85 -32.62 -2.06
N ILE A 625 -0.08 -33.37 -1.49
CA ILE A 625 -0.58 -33.17 -0.12
C ILE A 625 0.21 -34.10 0.79
N ASN A 626 0.94 -33.55 1.77
CA ASN A 626 1.72 -34.37 2.71
C ASN A 626 0.99 -34.53 4.05
N LYS A 627 0.22 -33.51 4.45
CA LYS A 627 -0.58 -33.45 5.68
C LYS A 627 -1.61 -32.33 5.56
N GLY A 628 -2.74 -32.45 6.25
CA GLY A 628 -3.63 -31.31 6.54
C GLY A 628 -5.10 -31.58 6.25
N GLY A 629 -5.93 -30.60 6.58
CA GLY A 629 -7.33 -30.51 6.17
C GLY A 629 -7.47 -29.84 4.79
N PRO A 630 -8.55 -29.07 4.55
CA PRO A 630 -8.83 -28.45 3.25
C PRO A 630 -7.65 -27.65 2.68
N CYS A 631 -7.06 -28.15 1.61
CA CYS A 631 -5.84 -27.59 0.99
C CYS A 631 -5.94 -27.63 -0.54
N GLY A 632 -5.15 -26.85 -1.27
CA GLY A 632 -5.31 -26.78 -2.73
C GLY A 632 -4.69 -25.55 -3.39
N VAL A 633 -5.33 -25.09 -4.47
CA VAL A 633 -4.82 -24.00 -5.31
C VAL A 633 -5.88 -22.92 -5.51
N ALA A 634 -5.44 -21.66 -5.47
CA ALA A 634 -6.28 -20.47 -5.53
C ALA A 634 -6.06 -19.66 -6.82
N VAL A 635 -7.11 -18.97 -7.25
CA VAL A 635 -7.15 -18.02 -8.38
C VAL A 635 -7.96 -16.79 -8.01
N ARG A 636 -7.72 -15.69 -8.73
CA ARG A 636 -8.25 -14.35 -8.44
C ARG A 636 -8.02 -13.92 -6.99
N VAL A 637 -6.82 -14.21 -6.47
CA VAL A 637 -6.42 -13.85 -5.11
C VAL A 637 -6.30 -12.32 -4.99
N ARG A 638 -7.06 -11.74 -4.05
CA ARG A 638 -7.12 -10.30 -3.76
C ARG A 638 -6.70 -9.92 -2.33
N GLY A 639 -6.29 -10.90 -1.54
CA GLY A 639 -5.85 -10.81 -0.14
C GLY A 639 -5.81 -12.20 0.50
N LEU A 640 -5.58 -12.28 1.81
CA LEU A 640 -5.45 -13.56 2.53
C LEU A 640 -6.76 -14.37 2.62
N ASN A 641 -7.91 -13.71 2.52
CA ASN A 641 -9.23 -14.32 2.77
C ASN A 641 -10.23 -14.06 1.62
N ARG A 642 -9.73 -13.71 0.43
CA ARG A 642 -10.55 -13.30 -0.73
C ARG A 642 -9.99 -13.86 -2.03
N TYR A 643 -10.51 -15.01 -2.43
CA TYR A 643 -10.10 -15.77 -3.61
C TYR A 643 -11.16 -16.83 -3.99
N TYR A 644 -11.02 -17.43 -5.17
CA TYR A 644 -11.63 -18.74 -5.48
C TYR A 644 -10.55 -19.82 -5.40
N ALA A 645 -10.87 -21.01 -4.91
CA ALA A 645 -9.94 -22.14 -4.85
C ALA A 645 -10.57 -23.46 -5.26
N LEU A 646 -9.76 -24.35 -5.85
CA LEU A 646 -10.01 -25.77 -5.83
C LEU A 646 -9.34 -26.32 -4.56
N LEU A 647 -10.14 -26.85 -3.64
CA LEU A 647 -9.68 -27.48 -2.41
C LEU A 647 -9.97 -28.98 -2.44
N PHE A 648 -9.01 -29.79 -2.00
CA PHE A 648 -9.17 -31.20 -1.66
C PHE A 648 -9.72 -31.27 -0.24
N MET A 649 -10.76 -32.08 -0.04
CA MET A 649 -11.52 -32.18 1.21
C MET A 649 -11.85 -33.64 1.52
N ASP A 650 -12.04 -33.92 2.80
CA ASP A 650 -12.77 -35.08 3.29
C ASP A 650 -14.23 -34.64 3.54
N ASP A 651 -15.21 -35.52 3.29
CA ASP A 651 -16.63 -35.31 3.65
C ASP A 651 -16.83 -35.55 5.17
N ASP A 652 -16.47 -34.55 5.97
CA ASP A 652 -17.05 -34.39 7.31
C ASP A 652 -18.51 -33.89 7.15
N ASP A 653 -19.49 -34.66 7.64
CA ASP A 653 -20.91 -34.24 7.69
C ASP A 653 -21.08 -33.21 8.84
N ASP A 654 -20.91 -31.92 8.54
CA ASP A 654 -21.09 -30.78 9.45
C ASP A 654 -22.57 -30.62 9.90
N ASP A 655 -23.05 -31.47 10.83
CA ASP A 655 -24.38 -31.33 11.46
C ASP A 655 -24.52 -32.08 12.82
N ASP A 656 -23.55 -31.97 13.76
CA ASP A 656 -23.76 -32.39 15.17
C ASP A 656 -23.04 -31.52 16.23
N ASP A 657 -23.82 -30.88 17.12
CA ASP A 657 -23.37 -30.19 18.35
C ASP A 657 -23.05 -31.24 19.45
N GLY A 658 -21.99 -32.04 19.28
CA GLY A 658 -21.93 -33.43 19.78
C GLY A 658 -20.82 -33.91 20.75
N ASP A 659 -20.40 -33.09 21.74
CA ASP A 659 -19.66 -33.51 22.97
C ASP A 659 -18.19 -34.07 22.84
N ASP A 660 -17.45 -34.02 23.95
CA ASP A 660 -16.02 -34.36 24.08
C ASP A 660 -15.83 -35.87 24.43
N SER A 661 -15.04 -36.64 23.68
CA SER A 661 -14.20 -37.73 24.27
C SER A 661 -13.22 -38.44 23.32
N ASP A 662 -11.97 -38.56 23.79
CA ASP A 662 -10.95 -39.59 23.53
C ASP A 662 -11.08 -40.51 22.27
N THR A 663 -10.16 -40.33 21.31
CA THR A 663 -9.06 -41.32 21.15
C THR A 663 -7.93 -40.84 20.23
N TYR A 664 -6.73 -40.65 20.79
CA TYR A 664 -5.49 -40.53 20.01
C TYR A 664 -5.06 -41.91 19.48
N ASN A 665 -5.42 -42.26 18.24
CA ASN A 665 -4.92 -43.47 17.58
C ASN A 665 -4.22 -43.15 16.25
N ASN A 666 -2.89 -43.08 16.31
CA ASN A 666 -2.05 -42.41 15.32
C ASN A 666 -1.66 -43.31 14.13
N ASN A 667 -2.62 -44.04 13.54
CA ASN A 667 -2.44 -44.88 12.35
C ASN A 667 -3.79 -45.35 11.76
N SER A 668 -4.59 -44.45 11.20
CA SER A 668 -5.76 -44.81 10.38
C SER A 668 -5.89 -43.88 9.17
N SER A 669 -6.34 -44.43 8.05
CA SER A 669 -7.02 -43.65 7.01
C SER A 669 -8.20 -42.90 7.65
N SER A 670 -8.48 -41.68 7.20
CA SER A 670 -9.80 -41.09 7.44
C SER A 670 -10.87 -41.99 6.79
N TYR A 671 -12.04 -42.05 7.44
CA TYR A 671 -13.15 -42.93 7.04
C TYR A 671 -14.17 -42.21 6.13
N TYR A 672 -13.91 -40.94 5.85
CA TYR A 672 -14.81 -40.02 5.16
C TYR A 672 -14.65 -40.10 3.64
N PRO A 673 -15.74 -39.97 2.87
CA PRO A 673 -15.64 -39.90 1.41
C PRO A 673 -14.80 -38.70 0.96
N LYS A 674 -13.83 -38.93 0.08
CA LYS A 674 -12.94 -37.86 -0.40
C LYS A 674 -13.48 -37.15 -1.63
N ARG A 675 -13.26 -35.84 -1.68
CA ARG A 675 -13.76 -34.97 -2.76
C ARG A 675 -12.86 -33.78 -3.05
N VAL A 676 -13.18 -33.10 -4.14
CA VAL A 676 -12.67 -31.76 -4.44
C VAL A 676 -13.82 -30.77 -4.56
N ALA A 677 -13.63 -29.58 -4.01
CA ALA A 677 -14.61 -28.51 -3.97
C ALA A 677 -14.05 -27.22 -4.59
N LEU A 678 -14.87 -26.55 -5.38
CA LEU A 678 -14.66 -25.21 -5.89
C LEU A 678 -15.31 -24.22 -4.91
N VAL A 679 -14.48 -23.51 -4.16
CA VAL A 679 -14.87 -22.70 -2.99
C VAL A 679 -14.53 -21.23 -3.21
N LYS A 680 -15.43 -20.32 -2.81
CA LYS A 680 -15.15 -18.90 -2.62
C LYS A 680 -14.78 -18.64 -1.16
N ALA A 681 -13.55 -18.19 -0.92
CA ALA A 681 -13.19 -17.57 0.35
C ALA A 681 -13.70 -16.13 0.36
N LEU A 682 -14.58 -15.80 1.30
CA LEU A 682 -15.12 -14.46 1.52
C LEU A 682 -14.98 -14.11 3.00
N ASP A 683 -13.87 -13.49 3.36
CA ASP A 683 -13.50 -13.16 4.75
C ASP A 683 -13.43 -14.43 5.63
N ASP A 684 -14.31 -14.55 6.60
CA ASP A 684 -14.50 -15.70 7.50
C ASP A 684 -15.29 -16.86 6.85
N GLN A 685 -15.91 -16.65 5.68
CA GLN A 685 -16.75 -17.64 5.02
C GLN A 685 -15.96 -18.46 3.99
N ARG A 686 -16.27 -19.76 3.88
CA ARG A 686 -15.80 -20.68 2.83
C ARG A 686 -17.02 -21.23 2.10
N ILE A 687 -17.48 -20.48 1.10
CA ILE A 687 -18.71 -20.76 0.36
C ILE A 687 -18.39 -21.77 -0.73
N GLU A 688 -18.79 -23.02 -0.54
CA GLU A 688 -18.78 -24.01 -1.62
C GLU A 688 -19.73 -23.60 -2.75
N ILE A 689 -19.31 -23.77 -4.00
CA ILE A 689 -20.09 -23.41 -5.19
C ILE A 689 -20.30 -24.59 -6.14
N ALA A 690 -19.37 -25.56 -6.15
CA ALA A 690 -19.52 -26.86 -6.81
C ALA A 690 -18.52 -27.85 -6.20
N SER A 691 -18.84 -29.14 -6.20
CA SER A 691 -17.88 -30.20 -5.82
C SER A 691 -18.13 -31.50 -6.59
N ALA A 692 -17.15 -32.40 -6.53
CA ALA A 692 -17.25 -33.75 -7.06
C ALA A 692 -16.41 -34.72 -6.22
N LYS A 693 -16.90 -35.97 -6.09
CA LYS A 693 -16.15 -37.04 -5.41
C LYS A 693 -14.85 -37.32 -6.14
N PHE A 694 -13.76 -37.41 -5.39
CA PHE A 694 -12.41 -37.55 -5.91
C PHE A 694 -11.51 -38.16 -4.82
N ASP A 695 -11.07 -39.39 -5.04
CA ASP A 695 -10.33 -40.17 -4.06
C ASP A 695 -8.85 -39.77 -4.05
N TRP A 696 -8.53 -38.72 -3.27
CA TRP A 696 -7.18 -38.16 -3.18
C TRP A 696 -6.36 -38.81 -2.06
N MET A 697 -5.09 -39.10 -2.35
CA MET A 697 -4.17 -39.70 -1.39
C MET A 697 -3.06 -38.73 -1.00
N LEU A 698 -2.52 -38.90 0.21
CA LEU A 698 -1.28 -38.25 0.63
C LEU A 698 -0.10 -38.72 -0.25
N ASP A 699 0.98 -37.93 -0.25
CA ASP A 699 2.25 -38.17 -0.96
C ASP A 699 2.13 -38.37 -2.49
N THR A 700 0.93 -38.23 -3.04
CA THR A 700 0.59 -38.50 -4.44
C THR A 700 0.67 -37.20 -5.27
N PRO A 701 1.38 -37.19 -6.41
CA PRO A 701 1.50 -36.01 -7.25
C PRO A 701 0.32 -35.84 -8.21
N PHE A 702 -0.36 -34.71 -8.09
CA PHE A 702 -1.42 -34.26 -8.99
C PHE A 702 -0.90 -33.19 -9.96
N THR A 703 -1.56 -33.06 -11.11
CA THR A 703 -1.50 -31.86 -11.95
C THR A 703 -2.86 -31.19 -11.89
N ILE A 704 -2.89 -29.92 -11.54
CA ILE A 704 -4.12 -29.14 -11.42
C ILE A 704 -4.08 -28.01 -12.43
N THR A 705 -5.09 -27.96 -13.29
CA THR A 705 -5.28 -26.85 -14.24
C THR A 705 -6.40 -25.96 -13.74
N THR A 706 -6.15 -24.65 -13.69
CA THR A 706 -7.16 -23.62 -13.44
C THR A 706 -7.21 -22.67 -14.63
N GLN A 707 -8.41 -22.21 -14.99
CA GLN A 707 -8.65 -21.22 -16.05
C GLN A 707 -9.73 -20.26 -15.58
N VAL A 708 -9.48 -18.95 -15.70
CA VAL A 708 -10.44 -17.90 -15.42
C VAL A 708 -10.62 -17.05 -16.67
N GLU A 709 -11.86 -16.71 -17.03
CA GLU A 709 -12.17 -16.04 -18.29
C GLU A 709 -13.49 -15.27 -18.16
N GLY A 710 -13.45 -13.93 -18.15
CA GLY A 710 -14.62 -13.08 -17.93
C GLY A 710 -15.27 -13.31 -16.55
N ASP A 711 -16.52 -13.78 -16.52
CA ASP A 711 -17.21 -14.21 -15.29
C ASP A 711 -17.03 -15.71 -14.97
N GLU A 712 -16.53 -16.52 -15.91
CA GLU A 712 -16.42 -17.97 -15.76
C GLU A 712 -15.06 -18.39 -15.19
N PHE A 713 -15.07 -19.45 -14.39
CA PHE A 713 -13.88 -20.14 -13.93
C PHE A 713 -14.05 -21.66 -14.00
N ARG A 714 -12.98 -22.33 -14.43
CA ARG A 714 -12.89 -23.77 -14.65
C ARG A 714 -11.67 -24.31 -13.91
N VAL A 715 -11.83 -25.45 -13.27
CA VAL A 715 -10.75 -26.14 -12.56
C VAL A 715 -10.81 -27.63 -12.88
N GLU A 716 -9.65 -28.25 -13.08
CA GLU A 716 -9.49 -29.59 -13.60
C GLU A 716 -8.35 -30.31 -12.88
N VAL A 717 -8.64 -31.51 -12.37
CA VAL A 717 -7.67 -32.39 -11.70
C VAL A 717 -7.96 -33.83 -12.10
N SER A 718 -6.95 -34.50 -12.67
CA SER A 718 -7.07 -35.83 -13.27
C SER A 718 -8.22 -35.92 -14.29
N ASP A 719 -9.34 -36.55 -13.94
CA ASP A 719 -10.56 -36.73 -14.73
C ASP A 719 -11.75 -35.87 -14.25
N VAL A 720 -11.61 -35.19 -13.11
CA VAL A 720 -12.64 -34.30 -12.55
C VAL A 720 -12.47 -32.88 -13.07
N GLN A 721 -13.57 -32.29 -13.57
CA GLN A 721 -13.63 -30.89 -13.97
C GLN A 721 -14.84 -30.19 -13.33
N LEU A 722 -14.59 -29.11 -12.59
CA LEU A 722 -15.61 -28.23 -12.01
C LEU A 722 -15.62 -26.89 -12.74
N ARG A 723 -16.79 -26.25 -12.83
CA ARG A 723 -16.97 -24.93 -13.45
C ARG A 723 -18.03 -24.12 -12.71
N ASN A 724 -17.85 -22.80 -12.62
CA ASN A 724 -18.88 -21.89 -12.13
C ASN A 724 -18.71 -20.47 -12.74
N ARG A 725 -19.69 -19.59 -12.51
CA ARG A 725 -19.65 -18.15 -12.83
C ARG A 725 -19.89 -17.29 -11.58
N ASP A 726 -19.08 -16.27 -11.37
CA ASP A 726 -19.20 -15.26 -10.30
C ASP A 726 -18.37 -14.01 -10.67
N THR A 727 -18.88 -12.83 -10.33
CA THR A 727 -18.30 -11.53 -10.66
C THR A 727 -17.65 -10.82 -9.46
N GLN A 728 -17.80 -11.35 -8.24
CA GLN A 728 -17.37 -10.67 -7.01
C GLN A 728 -15.85 -10.39 -6.97
N TYR A 729 -15.03 -11.30 -7.50
CA TYR A 729 -13.61 -11.04 -7.78
C TYR A 729 -13.39 -11.06 -9.30
N PRO A 730 -13.22 -9.91 -9.97
CA PRO A 730 -13.06 -9.86 -11.43
C PRO A 730 -11.62 -10.21 -11.88
N GLY A 731 -10.63 -10.07 -11.00
CA GLY A 731 -9.22 -10.36 -11.26
C GLY A 731 -8.43 -10.52 -9.96
N GLY A 732 -7.19 -11.01 -10.06
CA GLY A 732 -6.31 -11.30 -8.93
C GLY A 732 -5.29 -12.40 -9.22
N GLY A 733 -4.28 -12.53 -8.37
CA GLY A 733 -3.18 -13.48 -8.54
C GLY A 733 -3.58 -14.95 -8.36
N ILE A 734 -2.59 -15.83 -8.48
CA ILE A 734 -2.68 -17.25 -8.12
C ILE A 734 -2.25 -17.48 -6.67
N GLY A 735 -2.58 -18.64 -6.10
CA GLY A 735 -2.05 -19.05 -4.80
C GLY A 735 -2.10 -20.55 -4.53
N VAL A 736 -1.54 -20.93 -3.38
CA VAL A 736 -1.48 -22.29 -2.84
C VAL A 736 -1.94 -22.21 -1.38
N VAL A 737 -2.92 -23.03 -1.01
CA VAL A 737 -3.60 -23.02 0.30
C VAL A 737 -3.25 -24.30 1.07
N ALA A 738 -2.92 -24.16 2.35
CA ALA A 738 -2.71 -25.28 3.27
C ALA A 738 -3.43 -24.99 4.60
N THR A 739 -4.10 -26.00 5.15
CA THR A 739 -4.84 -25.92 6.42
C THR A 739 -4.35 -27.00 7.37
N ASP A 740 -3.86 -26.60 8.54
CA ASP A 740 -3.34 -27.50 9.60
C ASP A 740 -2.36 -28.59 9.10
N GLY A 741 -1.48 -28.21 8.16
CA GLY A 741 -0.67 -29.15 7.39
C GLY A 741 0.20 -28.51 6.31
N SER A 742 0.57 -29.28 5.28
CA SER A 742 1.53 -28.87 4.26
C SER A 742 1.33 -29.52 2.89
N VAL A 743 1.59 -28.71 1.85
CA VAL A 743 1.56 -29.11 0.44
C VAL A 743 2.87 -28.72 -0.26
N PHE A 744 3.27 -29.53 -1.24
CA PHE A 744 4.42 -29.25 -2.11
C PHE A 744 3.97 -29.01 -3.55
N VAL A 745 4.68 -28.17 -4.31
CA VAL A 745 4.41 -27.92 -5.75
C VAL A 745 5.72 -27.85 -6.53
N GLY A 746 5.90 -28.67 -7.57
CA GLY A 746 7.14 -28.70 -8.37
C GLY A 746 7.31 -27.48 -9.28
N SER A 747 6.26 -27.06 -9.98
CA SER A 747 6.26 -25.81 -10.75
C SER A 747 4.86 -25.32 -11.08
N ILE A 748 4.74 -24.03 -11.43
CA ILE A 748 3.47 -23.43 -11.85
C ILE A 748 3.70 -22.72 -13.19
N ASP A 749 3.07 -23.20 -14.26
CA ASP A 749 2.99 -22.45 -15.52
C ASP A 749 1.81 -21.47 -15.45
N VAL A 750 2.01 -20.21 -15.82
CA VAL A 750 0.95 -19.19 -15.99
C VAL A 750 0.97 -18.73 -17.44
N GLY A 751 -0.21 -18.63 -18.06
CA GLY A 751 -0.41 -18.25 -19.46
C GLY A 751 -1.79 -17.63 -19.73
N PRO A 752 -2.09 -17.26 -20.99
CA PRO A 752 -3.45 -16.88 -21.41
C PRO A 752 -4.47 -18.02 -21.25
N ALA A 753 -5.75 -17.66 -21.13
CA ALA A 753 -6.86 -18.61 -21.05
C ALA A 753 -7.18 -19.38 -22.37
N GLY A 754 -6.49 -19.08 -23.48
CA GLY A 754 -6.69 -19.69 -24.81
C GLY A 754 -5.41 -19.83 -25.62
#